data_AF-C7Z0C1-F1
#
_entry.id   AF-C7Z0C1-F1
#
_cell.length_a   1.000
_cell.length_b   1.000
_cell.length_c   1.000
_cell.angle_alpha   90.00
_cell.angle_beta   90.00
_cell.angle_gamma   90.00
#
_symmetry.space_group_name_H-M   'P 1'
#
loop_
_entity.id
_entity.type
_entity.pdbx_description
1 polymer ?
#
loop_
_entity_poly.entity_id
_entity_poly.type
_entity_poly.pdbx_seq_one_letter_code
_entity_poly.pdbx_strand_id
1 'polypeptide(L)'
;MSDAEDRDPQRDSDDDEEETDEEDDLVKLAISDLKKTFDSEADEEHVDKFFRHHGETVKHFSEDGVTFLHRIVQLVKDKAVNAQHVRPSVERIVAQYPDHLKTRNDDGQTPLYQAIHLRRYTWKLVGFMLNSCSDPKCIEDALESPCGEGDSAKTCLTLAFEKDLRLKALQILVQFASERALEAKDGSGRTPFHWAVQYSQCTDERVDVIKLLLEKDREAVTKLRETASLRPVDTFLDIKYVRREDSIEYSVYGEYERTAEVYLAEELARKEREARVREAKVQEAEDERAESKTSTVNVTVRERESPKAGLRGKDPKAQIGPERDSGWKRPERDHDRRKPDADMLDERERLRQQLKEEEKEEQDRRAREERNWRDQAPEREVSSTRHHAKNERRFDHATGVPRVETGFTGGDNAPNTPLKRVATGRLGASDDKRRREKKAVSSSKTSSKKPNPKICFDYEGLPSEIQAHVFNERFGKDRNSGIQFDEVLMYVRFPDVTVIHSGRRAPKPRALGRQDMEFFFDWLYAKGVRRILKLEVEDSGKIPHSDEAIQISLDKIMIEHLDWQKSDLDPRVICNISSKADRSSVSSDDSDDGAKNILREVTLKWSGNNAVLRAWSEPEGLPQLQKLEVINLCIPPHSDLYDTRSWVQKNLEEFRARLNKNVNLIRNVTTADAVSAGPFEETHSSTPAVIAREGKKGTEIQVSSGSSKTSARTNPVTEHQWLTCMERFSGCMGRFWKDTIETSRERLGQGASAVDGQAAADLERLSKDVVVALIDDGVDSCDPAFSGRAIEGKTFDYQDGGVGQYYISAKGHGTEMARMILKVCPMASIYSIRLKTHISPEKGHSTIDAASAAFAIEAALEKKASIISMSWTIPVPEDGSKEKQLLDAVLERACRQKVLMFCSSSDQINATEHYPSAYKRQRFFLIGAAHDDGSAYGHAGKDNDFIFPGVSVNTNGGNSLPLYLADKTSSTKESTGSSIATALAAGLAAMITYCFKASALGIVSARTQQGKDYISGSELVKPGDVDRIAEHEVLKAAFGRFGNMENGQFIPVWNRFGPASDVLEGEIKYESKLTCVMNLYSNLIER
;
A
#
# COMPACT_ATOMS: atom_id res chain seq x y z
N MET A 1 59.71 -49.47 22.80
CA MET A 1 59.78 -50.79 22.15
C MET A 1 58.71 -50.78 21.06
N SER A 2 59.00 -50.69 19.78
CA SER A 2 60.21 -50.96 19.00
C SER A 2 60.11 -50.21 17.67
N ASP A 3 61.26 -49.72 17.22
CA ASP A 3 61.58 -49.12 15.93
C ASP A 3 61.27 -50.01 14.71
N ALA A 4 61.08 -49.38 13.54
CA ALA A 4 61.65 -49.72 12.21
C ALA A 4 60.71 -49.17 11.12
N GLU A 5 61.05 -48.06 10.46
CA GLU A 5 61.96 -47.91 9.31
C GLU A 5 61.22 -47.91 7.96
N ASP A 6 61.35 -46.75 7.30
CA ASP A 6 61.37 -46.46 5.87
C ASP A 6 61.24 -47.63 4.89
N ARG A 7 60.22 -47.55 4.03
CA ARG A 7 60.33 -47.93 2.62
C ARG A 7 59.52 -46.98 1.76
N ASP A 8 60.24 -46.06 1.14
CA ASP A 8 59.87 -45.45 -0.13
C ASP A 8 59.99 -46.52 -1.25
N PRO A 9 58.98 -46.64 -2.11
CA PRO A 9 59.25 -46.93 -3.50
C PRO A 9 58.55 -45.90 -4.40
N GLN A 10 59.24 -44.82 -4.71
CA GLN A 10 59.19 -44.24 -6.05
C GLN A 10 59.53 -45.35 -7.06
N ARG A 11 58.50 -45.87 -7.75
CA ARG A 11 58.59 -46.37 -9.11
C ARG A 11 57.19 -46.63 -9.69
N ASP A 12 57.00 -46.00 -10.84
CA ASP A 12 56.14 -46.40 -11.95
C ASP A 12 54.62 -46.13 -11.79
N SER A 13 54.18 -44.97 -12.28
CA SER A 13 52.96 -44.83 -13.10
C SER A 13 52.98 -43.49 -13.86
N ASP A 14 53.88 -43.37 -14.86
CA ASP A 14 53.74 -42.40 -15.96
C ASP A 14 52.70 -42.90 -17.00
N ASP A 15 51.69 -43.69 -16.57
CA ASP A 15 50.67 -44.31 -17.44
C ASP A 15 49.27 -43.67 -17.27
N ASP A 16 49.07 -42.75 -16.32
CA ASP A 16 47.77 -42.09 -16.10
C ASP A 16 47.58 -40.83 -16.98
N GLU A 17 48.64 -40.30 -17.60
CA GLU A 17 48.55 -39.12 -18.50
C GLU A 17 48.17 -39.47 -19.96
N GLU A 18 48.32 -40.73 -20.42
CA GLU A 18 47.94 -41.12 -21.80
C GLU A 18 46.47 -41.56 -21.93
N GLU A 19 45.83 -42.13 -20.88
CA GLU A 19 44.40 -42.52 -20.94
C GLU A 19 43.44 -41.30 -20.93
N THR A 20 43.82 -40.22 -20.25
CA THR A 20 43.01 -38.98 -20.18
C THR A 20 42.91 -38.25 -21.53
N ASP A 21 43.98 -38.30 -22.33
CA ASP A 21 44.01 -37.68 -23.67
C ASP A 21 43.10 -38.41 -24.68
N GLU A 22 42.98 -39.74 -24.61
CA GLU A 22 42.11 -40.52 -25.51
C GLU A 22 40.62 -40.32 -25.21
N GLU A 23 40.22 -40.28 -23.93
CA GLU A 23 38.83 -40.03 -23.53
C GLU A 23 38.37 -38.62 -23.90
N ASP A 24 39.23 -37.61 -23.69
CA ASP A 24 38.94 -36.23 -24.07
C ASP A 24 38.78 -36.05 -25.58
N ASP A 25 39.55 -36.78 -26.38
CA ASP A 25 39.44 -36.76 -27.84
C ASP A 25 38.14 -37.42 -28.33
N LEU A 26 37.67 -38.49 -27.68
CA LEU A 26 36.36 -39.09 -27.95
C LEU A 26 35.21 -38.12 -27.59
N VAL A 27 35.31 -37.40 -26.47
CA VAL A 27 34.33 -36.38 -26.08
C VAL A 27 34.31 -35.20 -27.06
N LYS A 28 35.48 -34.71 -27.50
CA LYS A 28 35.58 -33.66 -28.54
C LYS A 28 34.96 -34.12 -29.86
N LEU A 29 35.17 -35.38 -30.25
CA LEU A 29 34.57 -35.97 -31.44
C LEU A 29 33.04 -36.04 -31.33
N ALA A 30 32.51 -36.51 -30.21
CA ALA A 30 31.07 -36.56 -29.93
C ALA A 30 30.44 -35.16 -29.94
N ILE A 31 31.11 -34.14 -29.40
CA ILE A 31 30.64 -32.75 -29.45
C ILE A 31 30.62 -32.20 -30.89
N SER A 32 31.66 -32.49 -31.67
CA SER A 32 31.74 -32.09 -33.09
C SER A 32 30.60 -32.73 -33.89
N ASP A 33 30.34 -34.02 -33.70
CA ASP A 33 29.28 -34.74 -34.39
C ASP A 33 27.89 -34.30 -33.92
N LEU A 34 27.72 -33.96 -32.64
CA LEU A 34 26.49 -33.36 -32.11
C LEU A 34 26.21 -32.02 -32.81
N LYS A 35 27.22 -31.14 -32.93
CA LYS A 35 27.09 -29.85 -33.63
C LYS A 35 26.67 -30.03 -35.08
N LYS A 36 27.27 -30.98 -35.80
CA LYS A 36 26.95 -31.25 -37.21
C LYS A 36 25.57 -31.87 -37.39
N THR A 37 25.20 -32.82 -36.53
CA THR A 37 23.95 -33.58 -36.66
C THR A 37 22.73 -32.74 -36.27
N PHE A 38 22.88 -31.86 -35.28
CA PHE A 38 21.79 -31.05 -34.73
C PHE A 38 21.91 -29.56 -35.07
N ASP A 39 22.59 -29.21 -36.17
CA ASP A 39 22.60 -27.84 -36.72
C ASP A 39 21.22 -27.46 -37.30
N SER A 40 20.45 -28.45 -37.77
CA SER A 40 19.05 -28.33 -38.24
C SER A 40 18.11 -29.30 -37.50
N GLU A 41 16.80 -29.22 -37.77
CA GLU A 41 15.84 -30.22 -37.27
C GLU A 41 16.26 -31.63 -37.68
N ALA A 42 16.52 -32.48 -36.69
CA ALA A 42 16.96 -33.86 -36.87
C ALA A 42 15.79 -34.83 -36.62
N ASP A 43 15.66 -35.85 -37.46
CA ASP A 43 14.69 -36.93 -37.28
C ASP A 43 15.23 -38.05 -36.37
N GLU A 44 14.39 -39.04 -36.09
CA GLU A 44 14.70 -40.16 -35.20
C GLU A 44 15.88 -41.02 -35.70
N GLU A 45 16.10 -41.09 -37.02
CA GLU A 45 17.20 -41.85 -37.62
C GLU A 45 18.56 -41.17 -37.36
N HIS A 46 18.60 -39.84 -37.41
CA HIS A 46 19.79 -39.05 -37.06
C HIS A 46 20.16 -39.22 -35.59
N VAL A 47 19.16 -39.24 -34.69
CA VAL A 47 19.35 -39.48 -33.26
C VAL A 47 19.89 -40.90 -33.03
N ASP A 48 19.24 -41.92 -33.60
CA ASP A 48 19.68 -43.31 -33.44
C ASP A 48 21.08 -43.55 -34.03
N LYS A 49 21.45 -42.84 -35.09
CA LYS A 49 22.82 -42.88 -35.63
C LYS A 49 23.80 -42.27 -34.63
N PHE A 50 23.51 -41.13 -34.03
CA PHE A 50 24.38 -40.48 -33.04
C PHE A 50 24.63 -41.39 -31.83
N PHE A 51 23.57 -41.95 -31.23
CA PHE A 51 23.70 -42.82 -30.06
C PHE A 51 24.36 -44.18 -30.37
N ARG A 52 24.26 -44.69 -31.61
CA ARG A 52 25.00 -45.89 -32.01
C ARG A 52 26.51 -45.67 -32.09
N HIS A 53 26.96 -44.47 -32.44
CA HIS A 53 28.39 -44.16 -32.60
C HIS A 53 29.01 -43.62 -31.31
N HIS A 54 28.25 -42.86 -30.52
CA HIS A 54 28.76 -42.10 -29.35
C HIS A 54 28.06 -42.48 -28.04
N GLY A 55 27.26 -43.55 -28.01
CA GLY A 55 26.43 -43.92 -26.85
C GLY A 55 27.22 -44.23 -25.57
N GLU A 56 28.39 -44.87 -25.69
CA GLU A 56 29.26 -45.12 -24.53
C GLU A 56 29.84 -43.81 -23.98
N THR A 57 30.32 -42.91 -24.85
CA THR A 57 30.82 -41.58 -24.45
C THR A 57 29.74 -40.72 -23.79
N VAL A 58 28.49 -40.82 -24.26
CA VAL A 58 27.35 -40.08 -23.69
C VAL A 58 26.97 -40.62 -22.29
N LYS A 59 27.19 -41.92 -22.03
CA LYS A 59 26.87 -42.58 -20.76
C LYS A 59 27.86 -42.25 -19.63
N HIS A 60 29.13 -42.04 -19.96
CA HIS A 60 30.22 -41.87 -18.99
C HIS A 60 30.26 -40.46 -18.38
N PHE A 61 30.79 -40.36 -17.16
CA PHE A 61 31.05 -39.12 -16.44
C PHE A 61 32.56 -38.84 -16.49
N SER A 62 32.98 -37.57 -16.58
CA SER A 62 34.40 -37.25 -16.35
C SER A 62 34.76 -37.40 -14.87
N GLU A 63 36.06 -37.41 -14.56
CA GLU A 63 36.57 -37.37 -13.18
C GLU A 63 35.96 -36.20 -12.38
N ASP A 64 35.78 -35.05 -13.03
CA ASP A 64 35.15 -33.83 -12.50
C ASP A 64 33.60 -33.88 -12.38
N GLY A 65 32.98 -35.05 -12.54
CA GLY A 65 31.52 -35.24 -12.47
C GLY A 65 30.71 -34.60 -13.61
N VAL A 66 31.36 -34.13 -14.68
CA VAL A 66 30.71 -33.44 -15.80
C VAL A 66 30.00 -34.44 -16.71
N THR A 67 28.67 -34.46 -16.61
CA THR A 67 27.82 -35.26 -17.52
C THR A 67 27.76 -34.66 -18.93
N PHE A 68 27.37 -35.46 -19.93
CA PHE A 68 27.14 -34.95 -21.29
C PHE A 68 26.03 -33.88 -21.35
N LEU A 69 25.08 -33.88 -20.41
CA LEU A 69 24.05 -32.84 -20.28
C LEU A 69 24.64 -31.48 -19.89
N HIS A 70 25.62 -31.42 -18.97
CA HIS A 70 26.34 -30.17 -18.64
C HIS A 70 27.02 -29.59 -19.89
N ARG A 71 27.64 -30.46 -20.70
CA ARG A 71 28.29 -30.07 -21.96
C ARG A 71 27.27 -29.52 -22.98
N ILE A 72 26.11 -30.16 -23.15
CA ILE A 72 25.04 -29.65 -24.02
C ILE A 72 24.54 -28.27 -23.55
N VAL A 73 24.36 -28.09 -22.24
CA VAL A 73 23.94 -26.80 -21.66
C VAL A 73 24.95 -25.70 -22.00
N GLN A 74 26.24 -25.98 -21.87
CA GLN A 74 27.30 -25.03 -22.23
C GLN A 74 27.33 -24.73 -23.74
N LEU A 75 27.14 -25.73 -24.61
CA LEU A 75 27.07 -25.53 -26.07
C LEU A 75 25.88 -24.64 -26.50
N VAL A 76 24.72 -24.80 -25.85
CA VAL A 76 23.54 -23.95 -26.11
C VAL A 76 23.79 -22.52 -25.65
N LYS A 77 24.43 -22.32 -24.49
CA LYS A 77 24.83 -21.01 -23.99
C LYS A 77 25.78 -20.30 -24.95
N ASP A 78 26.77 -21.02 -25.47
CA ASP A 78 27.78 -20.50 -26.41
C ASP A 78 27.21 -20.32 -27.84
N LYS A 79 25.91 -20.59 -28.04
CA LYS A 79 25.20 -20.54 -29.33
C LYS A 79 25.82 -21.46 -30.39
N ALA A 80 26.59 -22.46 -29.98
CA ALA A 80 27.17 -23.44 -30.88
C ALA A 80 26.11 -24.42 -31.40
N VAL A 81 25.00 -24.59 -30.66
CA VAL A 81 23.83 -25.40 -31.05
C VAL A 81 22.53 -24.74 -30.60
N ASN A 82 21.43 -24.98 -31.33
CA ASN A 82 20.11 -24.47 -30.97
C ASN A 82 19.40 -25.45 -30.01
N ALA A 83 18.91 -24.93 -28.87
CA ALA A 83 18.17 -25.72 -27.87
C ALA A 83 17.01 -26.55 -28.45
N GLN A 84 16.33 -26.07 -29.51
CA GLN A 84 15.24 -26.81 -30.15
C GLN A 84 15.71 -27.96 -31.02
N HIS A 85 16.87 -27.84 -31.68
CA HIS A 85 17.40 -28.88 -32.55
C HIS A 85 18.02 -30.02 -31.75
N VAL A 86 18.64 -29.72 -30.60
CA VAL A 86 19.19 -30.74 -29.68
C VAL A 86 18.14 -31.39 -28.78
N ARG A 87 16.88 -30.96 -28.86
CA ARG A 87 15.77 -31.51 -28.04
C ARG A 87 15.71 -33.04 -28.09
N PRO A 88 15.66 -33.71 -29.26
CA PRO A 88 15.52 -35.17 -29.31
C PRO A 88 16.66 -35.90 -28.61
N SER A 89 17.88 -35.36 -28.68
CA SER A 89 19.05 -35.91 -28.00
C SER A 89 18.94 -35.75 -26.50
N VAL A 90 18.57 -34.56 -26.00
CA VAL A 90 18.38 -34.33 -24.55
C VAL A 90 17.30 -35.23 -23.99
N GLU A 91 16.15 -35.36 -24.69
CA GLU A 91 15.05 -36.23 -24.26
C GLU A 91 15.49 -37.71 -24.23
N ARG A 92 16.30 -38.17 -25.21
CA ARG A 92 16.82 -39.53 -25.25
C ARG A 92 17.88 -39.81 -24.18
N ILE A 93 18.80 -38.88 -23.91
CA ILE A 93 19.80 -39.01 -22.83
C ILE A 93 19.07 -39.17 -21.49
N VAL A 94 18.13 -38.28 -21.20
CA VAL A 94 17.43 -38.28 -19.93
C VAL A 94 16.53 -39.51 -19.75
N ALA A 95 15.93 -40.01 -20.83
CA ALA A 95 15.14 -41.24 -20.79
C ALA A 95 15.99 -42.51 -20.57
N GLN A 96 17.20 -42.58 -21.14
CA GLN A 96 18.10 -43.73 -21.00
C GLN A 96 18.97 -43.68 -19.74
N TYR A 97 19.35 -42.48 -19.29
CA TYR A 97 20.26 -42.24 -18.17
C TYR A 97 19.72 -41.15 -17.21
N PRO A 98 18.62 -41.42 -16.47
CA PRO A 98 18.02 -40.45 -15.54
C PRO A 98 18.98 -39.92 -14.47
N ASP A 99 19.94 -40.74 -14.03
CA ASP A 99 20.94 -40.38 -13.01
C ASP A 99 21.81 -39.18 -13.43
N HIS A 100 21.92 -38.89 -14.73
CA HIS A 100 22.64 -37.73 -15.23
C HIS A 100 22.04 -36.41 -14.75
N LEU A 101 20.75 -36.37 -14.39
CA LEU A 101 20.07 -35.16 -13.91
C LEU A 101 20.46 -34.79 -12.47
N LYS A 102 20.78 -35.76 -11.61
CA LYS A 102 21.14 -35.54 -10.21
C LYS A 102 22.66 -35.47 -9.96
N THR A 103 23.45 -35.89 -10.95
CA THR A 103 24.92 -35.86 -10.87
C THR A 103 25.42 -34.42 -10.85
N ARG A 104 26.35 -34.12 -9.94
CA ARG A 104 26.93 -32.79 -9.77
C ARG A 104 28.32 -32.72 -10.40
N ASN A 105 28.64 -31.60 -11.05
CA ASN A 105 30.01 -31.29 -11.45
C ASN A 105 30.84 -30.78 -10.25
N ASP A 106 32.12 -30.47 -10.47
CA ASP A 106 33.03 -29.88 -9.46
C ASP A 106 32.53 -28.58 -8.82
N ASP A 107 31.71 -27.79 -9.53
CA ASP A 107 31.06 -26.60 -8.97
C ASP A 107 29.85 -26.94 -8.07
N GLY A 108 29.58 -28.23 -7.84
CA GLY A 108 28.45 -28.73 -7.09
C GLY A 108 27.09 -28.52 -7.78
N GLN A 109 27.07 -28.24 -9.09
CA GLN A 109 25.88 -27.92 -9.89
C GLN A 109 25.37 -29.17 -10.61
N THR A 110 24.05 -29.33 -10.67
CA THR A 110 23.40 -30.29 -11.57
C THR A 110 23.22 -29.69 -12.98
N PRO A 111 23.00 -30.50 -14.04
CA PRO A 111 22.76 -29.95 -15.37
C PRO A 111 21.51 -29.05 -15.40
N LEU A 112 20.51 -29.39 -14.59
CA LEU A 112 19.29 -28.61 -14.42
C LEU A 112 19.58 -27.26 -13.77
N TYR A 113 20.35 -27.24 -12.69
CA TYR A 113 20.79 -26.01 -12.03
C TYR A 113 21.60 -25.12 -12.98
N GLN A 114 22.56 -25.71 -13.70
CA GLN A 114 23.40 -25.00 -14.66
C GLN A 114 22.56 -24.38 -15.80
N ALA A 115 21.56 -25.10 -16.31
CA ALA A 115 20.66 -24.59 -17.34
C ALA A 115 19.86 -23.36 -16.86
N ILE A 116 19.42 -23.35 -15.61
CA ILE A 116 18.71 -22.21 -14.98
C ILE A 116 19.68 -21.05 -14.74
N HIS A 117 20.87 -21.32 -14.20
CA HIS A 117 21.90 -20.33 -13.87
C HIS A 117 22.31 -19.50 -15.09
N LEU A 118 22.49 -20.14 -16.24
CA LEU A 118 22.95 -19.51 -17.48
C LEU A 118 21.88 -18.66 -18.18
N ARG A 119 20.59 -18.80 -17.81
CA ARG A 119 19.40 -17.99 -18.18
C ARG A 119 19.06 -17.86 -19.68
N ARG A 120 20.01 -17.52 -20.55
CA ARG A 120 19.78 -17.14 -21.96
C ARG A 120 19.69 -18.38 -22.87
N TYR A 121 18.50 -18.65 -23.39
CA TYR A 121 18.16 -19.76 -24.31
C TYR A 121 18.21 -21.17 -23.71
N THR A 122 19.02 -21.39 -22.67
CA THR A 122 19.16 -22.65 -21.93
C THR A 122 17.90 -23.06 -21.16
N TRP A 123 17.04 -22.12 -20.74
CA TRP A 123 15.80 -22.43 -20.02
C TRP A 123 14.84 -23.33 -20.81
N LYS A 124 14.94 -23.37 -22.15
CA LYS A 124 14.13 -24.30 -22.97
C LYS A 124 14.47 -25.77 -22.67
N LEU A 125 15.72 -26.04 -22.27
CA LEU A 125 16.19 -27.37 -21.92
C LEU A 125 15.55 -27.89 -20.63
N VAL A 126 15.13 -27.01 -19.71
CA VAL A 126 14.45 -27.39 -18.46
C VAL A 126 13.22 -28.25 -18.74
N GLY A 127 12.39 -27.82 -19.70
CA GLY A 127 11.21 -28.60 -20.09
C GLY A 127 11.54 -29.93 -20.75
N PHE A 128 12.62 -30.01 -21.54
CA PHE A 128 13.05 -31.26 -22.19
C PHE A 128 13.65 -32.24 -21.19
N MET A 129 14.39 -31.74 -20.20
CA MET A 129 14.95 -32.55 -19.12
C MET A 129 13.86 -33.10 -18.20
N LEU A 130 12.91 -32.27 -17.77
CA LEU A 130 11.91 -32.71 -16.79
C LEU A 130 10.81 -33.58 -17.41
N ASN A 131 10.30 -33.24 -18.61
CA ASN A 131 9.20 -33.99 -19.23
C ASN A 131 9.60 -35.36 -19.77
N SER A 132 10.91 -35.61 -19.97
CA SER A 132 11.42 -36.87 -20.54
C SER A 132 12.07 -37.80 -19.54
N CYS A 133 12.17 -37.39 -18.27
CA CYS A 133 12.68 -38.24 -17.21
C CYS A 133 11.66 -39.31 -16.84
N SER A 134 12.07 -40.57 -16.92
CA SER A 134 11.21 -41.72 -16.58
C SER A 134 11.22 -42.05 -15.08
N ASP A 135 12.19 -41.52 -14.32
CA ASP A 135 12.31 -41.72 -12.87
C ASP A 135 12.04 -40.41 -12.11
N PRO A 136 10.89 -40.29 -11.40
CA PRO A 136 10.57 -39.13 -10.58
C PRO A 136 11.60 -38.84 -9.49
N LYS A 137 12.27 -39.87 -8.94
CA LYS A 137 13.22 -39.71 -7.84
C LYS A 137 14.46 -38.92 -8.25
N CYS A 138 14.93 -39.11 -9.48
CA CYS A 138 16.04 -38.34 -10.04
C CYS A 138 15.69 -36.85 -10.21
N ILE A 139 14.42 -36.53 -10.46
CA ILE A 139 13.93 -35.14 -10.52
C ILE A 139 13.88 -34.53 -9.11
N GLU A 140 13.34 -35.26 -8.14
CA GLU A 140 13.29 -34.84 -6.73
C GLU A 140 14.69 -34.53 -6.19
N ASP A 141 15.63 -35.47 -6.35
CA ASP A 141 17.03 -35.32 -5.92
C ASP A 141 17.70 -34.08 -6.55
N ALA A 142 17.40 -33.79 -7.81
CA ALA A 142 17.93 -32.64 -8.54
C ALA A 142 17.29 -31.29 -8.15
N LEU A 143 16.04 -31.28 -7.69
CA LEU A 143 15.31 -30.08 -7.27
C LEU A 143 15.50 -29.74 -5.79
N GLU A 144 15.59 -30.74 -4.90
CA GLU A 144 15.73 -30.59 -3.45
C GLU A 144 17.12 -30.11 -3.02
N SER A 145 18.12 -30.48 -3.82
CA SER A 145 19.54 -30.22 -3.58
C SER A 145 19.94 -28.76 -3.79
N PRO A 146 20.38 -28.02 -2.75
CA PRO A 146 21.02 -26.73 -2.97
C PRO A 146 22.40 -26.92 -3.64
N CYS A 147 22.71 -26.04 -4.59
CA CYS A 147 23.99 -25.98 -5.29
C CYS A 147 24.69 -24.64 -4.93
N GLY A 148 26.00 -24.70 -4.65
CA GLY A 148 26.82 -23.58 -4.16
C GLY A 148 27.17 -23.67 -2.67
N GLU A 149 28.04 -22.77 -2.19
CA GLU A 149 28.55 -22.75 -0.81
C GLU A 149 28.00 -21.58 0.01
N GLY A 150 27.78 -21.81 1.30
CA GLY A 150 27.37 -20.78 2.27
C GLY A 150 26.09 -20.04 1.87
N ASP A 151 26.13 -18.71 1.95
CA ASP A 151 24.97 -17.83 1.69
C ASP A 151 24.55 -17.78 0.23
N SER A 152 25.43 -18.25 -0.68
CA SER A 152 25.18 -18.29 -2.11
C SER A 152 24.47 -19.56 -2.57
N ALA A 153 24.35 -20.56 -1.69
CA ALA A 153 23.71 -21.83 -1.98
C ALA A 153 22.25 -21.62 -2.39
N LYS A 154 21.84 -22.17 -3.54
CA LYS A 154 20.46 -22.06 -4.04
C LYS A 154 19.95 -23.39 -4.54
N THR A 155 18.67 -23.63 -4.35
CA THR A 155 17.95 -24.73 -5.01
C THR A 155 17.61 -24.34 -6.44
N CYS A 156 17.29 -25.31 -7.30
CA CYS A 156 16.84 -25.04 -8.67
C CYS A 156 15.62 -24.10 -8.69
N LEU A 157 14.68 -24.28 -7.76
CA LEU A 157 13.47 -23.47 -7.66
C LEU A 157 13.75 -22.04 -7.18
N THR A 158 14.52 -21.87 -6.10
CA THR A 158 14.87 -20.52 -5.59
C THR A 158 15.67 -19.72 -6.62
N LEU A 159 16.63 -20.35 -7.29
CA LEU A 159 17.36 -19.73 -8.40
C LEU A 159 16.45 -19.38 -9.57
N ALA A 160 15.48 -20.23 -9.91
CA ALA A 160 14.56 -19.99 -11.02
C ALA A 160 13.66 -18.76 -10.77
N PHE A 161 13.15 -18.60 -9.55
CA PHE A 161 12.35 -17.45 -9.16
C PHE A 161 13.19 -16.16 -9.06
N GLU A 162 14.40 -16.23 -8.48
CA GLU A 162 15.31 -15.08 -8.42
C GLU A 162 15.68 -14.56 -9.82
N LYS A 163 16.01 -15.46 -10.75
CA LYS A 163 16.39 -15.11 -12.13
C LYS A 163 15.20 -14.72 -13.01
N ASP A 164 13.98 -14.80 -12.48
CA ASP A 164 12.72 -14.52 -13.17
C ASP A 164 12.66 -15.25 -14.52
N LEU A 165 12.69 -16.58 -14.47
CA LEU A 165 12.57 -17.42 -15.66
C LEU A 165 11.21 -17.22 -16.34
N ARG A 166 11.12 -17.60 -17.62
CA ARG A 166 9.82 -17.54 -18.33
C ARG A 166 8.78 -18.37 -17.58
N LEU A 167 7.57 -17.83 -17.49
CA LEU A 167 6.44 -18.40 -16.73
C LEU A 167 6.21 -19.89 -17.02
N LYS A 168 6.27 -20.33 -18.29
CA LYS A 168 6.14 -21.75 -18.66
C LYS A 168 7.20 -22.65 -18.01
N ALA A 169 8.45 -22.18 -17.89
CA ALA A 169 9.51 -22.94 -17.23
C ALA A 169 9.32 -22.97 -15.72
N LEU A 170 8.85 -21.87 -15.11
CA LEU A 170 8.48 -21.83 -13.69
C LEU A 170 7.32 -22.79 -13.38
N GLN A 171 6.28 -22.80 -14.22
CA GLN A 171 5.15 -23.71 -14.09
C GLN A 171 5.59 -25.18 -14.14
N ILE A 172 6.44 -25.55 -15.11
CA ILE A 172 6.99 -26.91 -15.21
C ILE A 172 7.80 -27.26 -13.95
N LEU A 173 8.69 -26.37 -13.50
CA LEU A 173 9.50 -26.62 -12.31
C LEU A 173 8.63 -26.82 -11.05
N VAL A 174 7.60 -26.01 -10.86
CA VAL A 174 6.67 -26.14 -9.72
C VAL A 174 5.79 -27.40 -9.85
N GLN A 175 5.38 -27.76 -11.05
CA GLN A 175 4.56 -28.95 -11.30
C GLN A 175 5.27 -30.24 -10.88
N PHE A 176 6.57 -30.35 -11.20
CA PHE A 176 7.43 -31.49 -10.87
C PHE A 176 8.08 -31.39 -9.48
N ALA A 177 7.87 -30.31 -8.74
CA ALA A 177 8.45 -30.15 -7.40
C ALA A 177 7.75 -31.06 -6.37
N SER A 178 8.55 -31.73 -5.55
CA SER A 178 8.09 -32.39 -4.32
C SER A 178 7.79 -31.36 -3.23
N GLU A 179 7.03 -31.76 -2.20
CA GLU A 179 6.80 -30.92 -1.00
C GLU A 179 8.14 -30.50 -0.37
N ARG A 180 9.10 -31.43 -0.28
CA ARG A 180 10.45 -31.16 0.25
C ARG A 180 11.21 -30.15 -0.61
N ALA A 181 11.07 -30.18 -1.93
CA ALA A 181 11.69 -29.20 -2.83
C ALA A 181 11.09 -27.79 -2.65
N LEU A 182 9.79 -27.70 -2.34
CA LEU A 182 9.09 -26.45 -2.04
C LEU A 182 9.43 -25.92 -0.63
N GLU A 183 9.73 -26.81 0.33
CA GLU A 183 10.20 -26.46 1.68
C GLU A 183 11.69 -26.08 1.72
N ALA A 184 12.46 -26.51 0.74
CA ALA A 184 13.91 -26.35 0.73
C ALA A 184 14.33 -24.87 0.76
N LYS A 185 15.10 -24.50 1.78
CA LYS A 185 15.64 -23.16 1.98
C LYS A 185 16.96 -23.01 1.24
N ASP A 186 17.16 -21.84 0.64
CA ASP A 186 18.47 -21.43 0.12
C ASP A 186 19.42 -21.00 1.26
N GLY A 187 20.66 -20.64 0.93
CA GLY A 187 21.68 -20.18 1.89
C GLY A 187 21.31 -18.90 2.64
N SER A 188 20.32 -18.15 2.15
CA SER A 188 19.74 -16.99 2.83
C SER A 188 18.54 -17.36 3.73
N GLY A 189 18.17 -18.64 3.79
CA GLY A 189 17.04 -19.15 4.56
C GLY A 189 15.69 -19.04 3.84
N ARG A 190 15.65 -18.55 2.60
CA ARG A 190 14.41 -18.31 1.85
C ARG A 190 13.97 -19.54 1.07
N THR A 191 12.67 -19.78 1.04
CA THR A 191 12.03 -20.83 0.22
C THR A 191 11.71 -20.30 -1.18
N PRO A 192 11.39 -21.17 -2.16
CA PRO A 192 10.92 -20.75 -3.48
C PRO A 192 9.77 -19.74 -3.43
N PHE A 193 8.85 -19.88 -2.46
CA PHE A 193 7.69 -18.99 -2.37
C PHE A 193 8.05 -17.56 -1.95
N HIS A 194 9.04 -17.39 -1.07
CA HIS A 194 9.57 -16.06 -0.72
C HIS A 194 10.11 -15.32 -1.95
N TRP A 195 10.74 -16.03 -2.88
CA TRP A 195 11.21 -15.46 -4.14
C TRP A 195 10.07 -15.22 -5.13
N ALA A 196 9.06 -16.09 -5.14
CA ALA A 196 7.91 -15.98 -6.04
C ALA A 196 7.03 -14.74 -5.77
N VAL A 197 7.00 -14.24 -4.53
CA VAL A 197 6.19 -13.07 -4.14
C VAL A 197 6.93 -11.73 -4.21
N GLN A 198 8.14 -11.68 -4.79
CA GLN A 198 8.84 -10.39 -4.91
C GLN A 198 8.03 -9.39 -5.73
N TYR A 199 7.72 -8.23 -5.14
CA TYR A 199 6.79 -7.26 -5.71
C TYR A 199 7.17 -6.81 -7.13
N SER A 200 8.47 -6.63 -7.40
CA SER A 200 8.98 -6.20 -8.71
C SER A 200 8.71 -7.19 -9.84
N GLN A 201 8.40 -8.44 -9.51
CA GLN A 201 8.15 -9.52 -10.45
C GLN A 201 6.66 -9.90 -10.53
N CYS A 202 5.78 -9.28 -9.73
CA CYS A 202 4.34 -9.56 -9.73
C CYS A 202 3.66 -9.02 -11.00
N THR A 203 3.23 -9.93 -11.89
CA THR A 203 2.41 -9.62 -13.08
C THR A 203 1.13 -10.45 -13.07
N ASP A 204 0.13 -10.05 -13.88
CA ASP A 204 -1.13 -10.79 -14.02
C ASP A 204 -0.90 -12.25 -14.44
N GLU A 205 0.11 -12.52 -15.26
CA GLU A 205 0.45 -13.87 -15.72
C GLU A 205 1.25 -14.68 -14.67
N ARG A 206 1.92 -14.02 -13.73
CA ARG A 206 2.61 -14.70 -12.61
C ARG A 206 1.63 -15.25 -11.59
N VAL A 207 0.41 -14.72 -11.55
CA VAL A 207 -0.69 -15.23 -10.72
C VAL A 207 -0.91 -16.73 -10.95
N ASP A 208 -0.77 -17.21 -12.19
CA ASP A 208 -0.96 -18.63 -12.51
C ASP A 208 0.10 -19.53 -11.85
N VAL A 209 1.34 -19.04 -11.71
CA VAL A 209 2.41 -19.77 -10.99
C VAL A 209 2.13 -19.78 -9.49
N ILE A 210 1.65 -18.67 -8.94
CA ILE A 210 1.28 -18.56 -7.52
C ILE A 210 0.09 -19.46 -7.21
N LYS A 211 -0.93 -19.50 -8.07
CA LYS A 211 -2.06 -20.42 -7.94
C LYS A 211 -1.61 -21.87 -7.91
N LEU A 212 -0.67 -22.26 -8.78
CA LEU A 212 -0.11 -23.62 -8.79
C LEU A 212 0.62 -23.95 -7.47
N LEU A 213 1.36 -22.99 -6.89
CA LEU A 213 1.96 -23.17 -5.56
C LEU A 213 0.91 -23.33 -4.46
N LEU A 214 -0.17 -22.54 -4.50
CA LEU A 214 -1.27 -22.66 -3.53
C LEU A 214 -2.05 -23.97 -3.69
N GLU A 215 -2.15 -24.51 -4.91
CA GLU A 215 -2.75 -25.82 -5.17
C GLU A 215 -1.90 -26.95 -4.58
N LYS A 216 -0.59 -26.93 -4.81
CA LYS A 216 0.36 -27.86 -4.19
C LYS A 216 0.34 -27.81 -2.66
N ASP A 217 0.16 -26.62 -2.10
CA ASP A 217 -0.01 -26.46 -0.66
C ASP A 217 -1.28 -27.12 -0.14
N ARG A 218 -2.41 -26.93 -0.83
CA ARG A 218 -3.67 -27.61 -0.46
C ARG A 218 -3.54 -29.13 -0.51
N GLU A 219 -2.82 -29.67 -1.49
CA GLU A 219 -2.49 -31.09 -1.56
C GLU A 219 -1.67 -31.54 -0.32
N ALA A 220 -0.63 -30.79 0.04
CA ALA A 220 0.21 -31.07 1.20
C ALA A 220 -0.58 -31.02 2.53
N VAL A 221 -1.42 -29.99 2.71
CA VAL A 221 -2.33 -29.88 3.86
C VAL A 221 -3.25 -31.10 3.94
N THR A 222 -3.78 -31.55 2.81
CA THR A 222 -4.67 -32.72 2.77
C THR A 222 -3.95 -33.98 3.25
N LYS A 223 -2.75 -34.27 2.72
CA LYS A 223 -1.93 -35.43 3.13
C LYS A 223 -1.50 -35.38 4.60
N LEU A 224 -1.12 -34.21 5.11
CA LEU A 224 -0.71 -34.05 6.50
C LEU A 224 -1.90 -34.17 7.47
N ARG A 225 -3.10 -33.75 7.07
CA ARG A 225 -4.33 -33.94 7.86
C ARG A 225 -4.76 -35.41 7.95
N GLU A 226 -4.41 -36.24 6.97
CA GLU A 226 -4.62 -37.70 7.03
C GLU A 226 -3.78 -38.35 8.14
N THR A 227 -2.60 -37.80 8.45
CA THR A 227 -1.68 -38.34 9.47
C THR A 227 -1.80 -37.66 10.84
N ALA A 228 -2.23 -36.40 10.91
CA ALA A 228 -2.33 -35.64 12.16
C ALA A 228 -3.62 -34.80 12.26
N SER A 229 -4.74 -35.43 12.63
CA SER A 229 -6.08 -34.80 12.57
C SER A 229 -6.42 -33.77 13.68
N LEU A 230 -5.46 -33.37 14.54
CA LEU A 230 -5.74 -32.63 15.77
C LEU A 230 -4.84 -31.41 16.04
N ARG A 231 -4.00 -30.98 15.09
CA ARG A 231 -3.10 -29.81 15.26
C ARG A 231 -3.11 -28.92 14.02
N PRO A 232 -2.81 -27.61 14.15
CA PRO A 232 -2.42 -26.78 13.02
C PRO A 232 -1.32 -27.50 12.23
N VAL A 233 -1.49 -27.55 10.92
CA VAL A 233 -0.55 -28.19 10.01
C VAL A 233 0.24 -27.06 9.38
N ASP A 234 1.53 -27.02 9.67
CA ASP A 234 2.44 -26.09 9.01
C ASP A 234 2.93 -26.72 7.71
N THR A 235 2.92 -25.96 6.62
CA THR A 235 3.42 -26.38 5.31
C THR A 235 4.56 -25.49 4.82
N PHE A 236 5.00 -25.68 3.58
CA PHE A 236 6.02 -24.85 2.96
C PHE A 236 5.63 -23.36 2.82
N LEU A 237 4.35 -23.00 2.92
CA LEU A 237 3.90 -21.59 2.93
C LEU A 237 4.06 -20.92 4.30
N ASP A 238 4.03 -21.70 5.39
CA ASP A 238 4.15 -21.20 6.76
C ASP A 238 5.61 -21.03 7.19
N ILE A 239 6.54 -21.52 6.38
CA ILE A 239 7.98 -21.36 6.60
C ILE A 239 8.34 -19.88 6.62
N LYS A 240 9.01 -19.48 7.69
CA LYS A 240 9.61 -18.15 7.83
C LYS A 240 11.12 -18.20 7.67
N TYR A 241 11.71 -17.07 7.33
CA TYR A 241 13.16 -16.89 7.28
C TYR A 241 13.60 -15.67 8.08
N VAL A 242 14.79 -15.76 8.69
CA VAL A 242 15.40 -14.65 9.40
C VAL A 242 16.41 -13.98 8.47
N ARG A 243 16.17 -12.71 8.15
CA ARG A 243 17.09 -11.95 7.31
C ARG A 243 18.25 -11.44 8.15
N ARG A 244 19.49 -11.72 7.73
CA ARG A 244 20.69 -11.42 8.53
C ARG A 244 20.95 -9.93 8.74
N GLU A 245 20.55 -9.10 7.79
CA GLU A 245 20.83 -7.65 7.76
C GLU A 245 20.07 -6.88 8.85
N ASP A 246 18.85 -7.33 9.17
CA ASP A 246 17.98 -6.69 10.16
C ASP A 246 17.62 -7.60 11.34
N SER A 247 17.97 -8.89 11.26
CA SER A 247 17.59 -9.93 12.23
C SER A 247 16.07 -10.06 12.44
N ILE A 248 15.29 -9.66 11.42
CA ILE A 248 13.83 -9.74 11.43
C ILE A 248 13.40 -11.06 10.78
N GLU A 249 12.43 -11.71 11.41
CA GLU A 249 11.76 -12.88 10.85
C GLU A 249 10.67 -12.43 9.87
N TYR A 250 10.77 -12.89 8.62
CA TYR A 250 9.80 -12.61 7.56
C TYR A 250 9.03 -13.88 7.21
N SER A 251 7.70 -13.76 7.20
CA SER A 251 6.82 -14.68 6.48
C SER A 251 6.84 -14.34 4.98
N VAL A 252 6.24 -15.19 4.16
CA VAL A 252 6.06 -14.89 2.73
C VAL A 252 5.33 -13.56 2.52
N TYR A 253 4.26 -13.31 3.26
CA TYR A 253 3.53 -12.04 3.16
C TYR A 253 4.39 -10.85 3.62
N GLY A 254 5.15 -11.00 4.71
CA GLY A 254 6.08 -9.97 5.16
C GLY A 254 7.16 -9.65 4.12
N GLU A 255 7.65 -10.65 3.39
CA GLU A 255 8.59 -10.44 2.28
C GLU A 255 7.96 -9.70 1.09
N TYR A 256 6.70 -10.00 0.77
CA TYR A 256 5.93 -9.25 -0.24
C TYR A 256 5.80 -7.77 0.15
N GLU A 257 5.37 -7.47 1.38
CA GLU A 257 5.23 -6.07 1.84
C GLU A 257 6.57 -5.33 1.82
N ARG A 258 7.63 -5.97 2.32
CA ARG A 258 8.98 -5.41 2.33
C ARG A 258 9.48 -5.10 0.91
N THR A 259 9.32 -6.04 -0.02
CA THR A 259 9.75 -5.82 -1.41
C THR A 259 8.87 -4.79 -2.13
N ALA A 260 7.60 -4.65 -1.75
CA ALA A 260 6.71 -3.61 -2.24
C ALA A 260 7.17 -2.22 -1.81
N GLU A 261 7.55 -2.04 -0.54
CA GLU A 261 8.08 -0.78 -0.02
C GLU A 261 9.36 -0.36 -0.76
N VAL A 262 10.30 -1.29 -0.93
CA VAL A 262 11.56 -1.04 -1.66
C VAL A 262 11.27 -0.63 -3.10
N TYR A 263 10.44 -1.39 -3.80
CA TYR A 263 10.10 -1.10 -5.19
C TYR A 263 9.39 0.26 -5.35
N LEU A 264 8.45 0.57 -4.47
CA LEU A 264 7.75 1.87 -4.51
C LEU A 264 8.69 3.04 -4.22
N ALA A 265 9.64 2.87 -3.30
CA ALA A 265 10.67 3.87 -3.01
C ALA A 265 11.60 4.10 -4.22
N GLU A 266 12.07 3.02 -4.86
CA GLU A 266 12.89 3.10 -6.07
C GLU A 266 12.15 3.76 -7.24
N GLU A 267 10.87 3.43 -7.42
CA GLU A 267 10.02 3.98 -8.46
C GLU A 267 9.71 5.48 -8.24
N LEU A 268 9.57 5.90 -6.98
CA LEU A 268 9.48 7.32 -6.63
C LEU A 268 10.80 8.05 -6.91
N ALA A 269 11.93 7.46 -6.53
CA ALA A 269 13.25 8.03 -6.80
C ALA A 269 13.52 8.14 -8.31
N ARG A 270 13.10 7.15 -9.10
CA ARG A 270 13.18 7.19 -10.58
C ARG A 270 12.36 8.33 -11.14
N LYS A 271 11.12 8.50 -10.69
CA LYS A 271 10.24 9.63 -11.11
C LYS A 271 10.82 10.98 -10.72
N GLU A 272 11.44 11.10 -9.55
CA GLU A 272 12.14 12.33 -9.16
C GLU A 272 13.35 12.60 -10.06
N ARG A 273 14.15 11.59 -10.42
CA ARG A 273 15.27 11.75 -11.36
C ARG A 273 14.77 12.15 -12.74
N GLU A 274 13.71 11.53 -13.23
CA GLU A 274 13.09 11.89 -14.52
C GLU A 274 12.49 13.29 -14.52
N ALA A 275 11.90 13.71 -13.39
CA ALA A 275 11.41 15.08 -13.21
C ALA A 275 12.56 16.09 -13.23
N ARG A 276 13.67 15.82 -12.52
CA ARG A 276 14.88 16.66 -12.55
C ARG A 276 15.50 16.74 -13.95
N VAL A 277 15.52 15.63 -14.69
CA VAL A 277 16.01 15.63 -16.08
C VAL A 277 15.07 16.41 -16.99
N ARG A 278 13.74 16.34 -16.79
CA ARG A 278 12.78 17.19 -17.52
C ARG A 278 12.95 18.67 -17.17
N GLU A 279 13.09 19.01 -15.89
CA GLU A 279 13.31 20.38 -15.43
C GLU A 279 14.62 20.94 -15.98
N ALA A 280 15.71 20.15 -15.98
CA ALA A 280 16.97 20.54 -16.59
C ALA A 280 16.83 20.80 -18.10
N LYS A 281 16.10 19.94 -18.83
CA LYS A 281 15.83 20.14 -20.27
C LYS A 281 14.93 21.35 -20.55
N VAL A 282 13.99 21.66 -19.66
CA VAL A 282 13.14 22.86 -19.76
C VAL A 282 13.97 24.12 -19.49
N GLN A 283 14.84 24.09 -18.49
CA GLN A 283 15.76 25.19 -18.18
C GLN A 283 16.73 25.44 -19.33
N GLU A 284 17.30 24.38 -19.91
CA GLU A 284 18.19 24.47 -21.08
C GLU A 284 17.47 25.06 -22.30
N ALA A 285 16.20 24.70 -22.53
CA ALA A 285 15.38 25.28 -23.59
C ALA A 285 14.97 26.75 -23.31
N GLU A 286 14.81 27.14 -22.03
CA GLU A 286 14.55 28.52 -21.64
C GLU A 286 15.79 29.41 -21.76
N ASP A 287 16.96 28.88 -21.42
CA ASP A 287 18.26 29.54 -21.55
C ASP A 287 18.62 29.76 -23.03
N GLU A 288 18.41 28.76 -23.91
CA GLU A 288 18.54 28.91 -25.36
C GLU A 288 17.56 29.96 -25.94
N ARG A 289 16.35 30.04 -25.38
CA ARG A 289 15.34 31.04 -25.78
C ARG A 289 15.69 32.44 -25.30
N ALA A 290 16.38 32.57 -24.16
CA ALA A 290 16.89 33.83 -23.62
C ALA A 290 18.08 34.37 -24.45
N GLU A 291 18.97 33.49 -24.92
CA GLU A 291 20.07 33.88 -25.81
C GLU A 291 19.55 34.34 -27.18
N SER A 292 18.50 33.71 -27.74
CA SER A 292 17.90 34.15 -29.01
C SER A 292 17.24 35.55 -28.97
N LYS A 293 16.95 36.08 -27.77
CA LYS A 293 16.30 37.39 -27.58
C LYS A 293 17.29 38.54 -27.34
N THR A 294 18.57 38.25 -27.12
CA THR A 294 19.59 39.29 -26.85
C THR A 294 20.36 39.76 -28.08
N SER A 295 20.13 39.17 -29.26
CA SER A 295 20.86 39.50 -30.51
C SER A 295 20.20 40.56 -31.40
N THR A 296 19.20 41.32 -30.95
CA THR A 296 18.47 42.24 -31.85
C THR A 296 18.17 43.62 -31.24
N VAL A 297 19.16 44.34 -30.71
CA VAL A 297 19.14 45.81 -30.71
C VAL A 297 20.58 46.33 -30.72
N ASN A 298 21.02 46.89 -31.85
CA ASN A 298 21.81 48.14 -31.94
C ASN A 298 22.16 48.45 -33.40
N VAL A 299 21.33 49.28 -34.04
CA VAL A 299 21.71 50.03 -35.25
C VAL A 299 21.76 51.52 -34.89
N THR A 300 22.86 52.11 -35.34
CA THR A 300 23.45 53.42 -35.10
C THR A 300 22.62 54.61 -35.60
N VAL A 301 22.72 55.76 -34.89
CA VAL A 301 22.56 57.09 -35.48
C VAL A 301 23.86 57.88 -35.29
N ARG A 302 24.37 58.41 -36.41
CA ARG A 302 25.56 59.25 -36.56
C ARG A 302 25.22 60.72 -36.28
N GLU A 303 26.12 61.44 -35.61
CA GLU A 303 26.33 62.87 -35.86
C GLU A 303 27.83 63.22 -35.88
N ARG A 304 28.10 64.35 -36.54
CA ARG A 304 29.29 64.70 -37.33
C ARG A 304 30.48 65.28 -36.54
N GLU A 305 31.66 64.93 -37.04
CA GLU A 305 32.98 65.61 -37.03
C GLU A 305 32.96 67.16 -36.97
N SER A 306 33.95 67.94 -36.50
CA SER A 306 35.42 67.81 -36.21
C SER A 306 35.95 69.21 -35.71
N PRO A 307 37.25 69.60 -35.73
CA PRO A 307 38.52 69.04 -35.17
C PRO A 307 39.38 70.10 -34.40
N LYS A 308 40.42 69.66 -33.66
CA LYS A 308 41.86 70.06 -33.83
C LYS A 308 42.80 69.64 -32.68
N ALA A 309 43.84 68.89 -33.07
CA ALA A 309 45.27 68.98 -32.71
C ALA A 309 45.74 69.22 -31.25
N GLY A 310 46.70 68.38 -30.83
CA GLY A 310 47.95 68.90 -30.25
C GLY A 310 48.55 68.18 -29.03
N LEU A 311 49.65 67.46 -29.30
CA LEU A 311 50.89 67.42 -28.53
C LEU A 311 51.10 66.42 -27.36
N ARG A 312 52.27 65.76 -27.50
CA ARG A 312 53.02 64.91 -26.58
C ARG A 312 53.47 65.63 -25.30
N GLY A 313 53.71 64.85 -24.23
CA GLY A 313 54.66 65.18 -23.16
C GLY A 313 54.70 64.13 -22.05
N LYS A 314 55.90 63.61 -21.74
CA LYS A 314 56.25 62.54 -20.78
C LYS A 314 56.20 62.96 -19.29
N ASP A 315 55.91 61.99 -18.41
CA ASP A 315 56.43 61.63 -17.03
C ASP A 315 56.78 62.74 -15.99
N PRO A 316 57.06 62.48 -14.66
CA PRO A 316 56.98 61.27 -13.79
C PRO A 316 56.47 61.47 -12.31
N LYS A 317 56.38 60.35 -11.55
CA LYS A 317 56.63 60.15 -10.08
C LYS A 317 55.73 60.77 -8.95
N ALA A 318 55.37 59.86 -8.02
CA ALA A 318 55.38 59.95 -6.54
C ALA A 318 54.09 60.22 -5.70
N GLN A 319 53.99 59.40 -4.62
CA GLN A 319 53.45 59.61 -3.26
C GLN A 319 51.93 59.63 -2.90
N ILE A 320 51.60 58.72 -1.94
CA ILE A 320 50.74 58.84 -0.73
C ILE A 320 49.21 58.96 -0.94
N GLY A 321 48.41 58.25 -0.10
CA GLY A 321 46.95 58.02 -0.21
C GLY A 321 46.05 59.17 0.29
N PRO A 322 44.82 58.97 0.84
CA PRO A 322 44.02 57.76 1.09
C PRO A 322 42.53 57.82 0.62
N GLU A 323 41.80 56.71 0.84
CA GLU A 323 40.32 56.50 0.99
C GLU A 323 39.27 57.15 0.05
N ARG A 324 38.51 56.31 -0.71
CA ARG A 324 37.05 56.04 -0.59
C ARG A 324 36.42 55.42 -1.86
N ASP A 325 35.47 54.53 -1.61
CA ASP A 325 34.29 54.08 -2.38
C ASP A 325 34.35 53.30 -3.71
N SER A 326 33.62 52.18 -3.67
CA SER A 326 32.76 51.58 -4.71
C SER A 326 33.36 50.78 -5.89
N GLY A 327 32.74 49.63 -6.17
CA GLY A 327 32.57 49.12 -7.53
C GLY A 327 33.54 48.04 -8.04
N TRP A 328 33.09 46.77 -7.96
CA TRP A 328 33.07 45.73 -9.01
C TRP A 328 33.65 46.18 -10.38
N LYS A 329 34.54 45.47 -11.11
CA LYS A 329 34.82 44.02 -11.24
C LYS A 329 36.16 43.83 -12.00
N ARG A 330 36.95 42.82 -11.56
CA ARG A 330 37.95 41.95 -12.24
C ARG A 330 39.12 42.58 -13.04
N PRO A 331 40.34 42.03 -12.85
CA PRO A 331 40.82 41.00 -13.78
C PRO A 331 41.54 39.81 -13.09
N GLU A 332 41.94 38.87 -13.94
CA GLU A 332 42.32 37.47 -13.71
C GLU A 332 43.59 37.19 -12.87
N ARG A 333 43.56 35.99 -12.28
CA ARG A 333 44.64 35.00 -12.00
C ARG A 333 45.91 35.50 -11.29
N ASP A 334 46.08 35.07 -10.05
CA ASP A 334 47.04 33.98 -9.78
C ASP A 334 46.78 33.32 -8.42
N HIS A 335 46.89 32.00 -8.41
CA HIS A 335 46.64 31.12 -7.28
C HIS A 335 47.98 30.83 -6.59
N ASP A 336 48.06 31.10 -5.29
CA ASP A 336 49.00 30.35 -4.47
C ASP A 336 48.52 30.27 -3.02
N ARG A 337 48.47 29.02 -2.51
CA ARG A 337 48.96 28.59 -1.19
C ARG A 337 48.07 27.61 -0.41
N ARG A 338 48.69 26.43 -0.26
CA ARG A 338 48.98 25.68 0.99
C ARG A 338 47.95 24.68 1.51
N LYS A 339 48.43 23.43 1.50
CA LYS A 339 47.97 22.24 2.23
C LYS A 339 47.90 22.46 3.76
N PRO A 340 47.07 21.65 4.43
CA PRO A 340 47.51 20.95 5.63
C PRO A 340 47.42 19.42 5.48
N ASP A 341 48.50 18.80 5.93
CA ASP A 341 48.77 17.47 6.50
C ASP A 341 47.75 16.32 6.40
N ALA A 342 48.30 15.20 5.91
CA ALA A 342 47.76 13.87 6.00
C ALA A 342 48.24 13.22 7.31
N ASP A 343 47.32 12.90 8.21
CA ASP A 343 47.31 11.63 8.95
C ASP A 343 46.02 11.54 9.80
N MET A 344 45.46 10.32 9.87
CA MET A 344 44.18 9.91 10.46
C MET A 344 42.93 10.01 9.55
N LEU A 345 42.97 9.39 8.37
CA LEU A 345 41.77 9.01 7.62
C LEU A 345 41.35 7.59 8.01
N ASP A 346 40.10 7.44 8.43
CA ASP A 346 39.44 6.18 8.80
C ASP A 346 39.55 5.15 7.66
N GLU A 347 39.78 3.88 8.00
CA GLU A 347 39.96 2.77 7.05
C GLU A 347 38.75 2.65 6.10
N ARG A 348 37.57 3.03 6.61
CA ARG A 348 36.32 3.09 5.86
C ARG A 348 36.29 4.16 4.77
N GLU A 349 36.98 5.29 4.99
CA GLU A 349 37.06 6.37 4.00
C GLU A 349 38.08 6.05 2.89
N ARG A 350 39.15 5.33 3.22
CA ARG A 350 40.08 4.76 2.23
C ARG A 350 39.39 3.72 1.34
N LEU A 351 38.59 2.82 1.93
CA LEU A 351 37.83 1.83 1.17
C LEU A 351 36.80 2.50 0.24
N ARG A 352 36.17 3.59 0.68
CA ARG A 352 35.21 4.34 -0.13
C ARG A 352 35.87 5.07 -1.29
N GLN A 353 37.11 5.51 -1.13
CA GLN A 353 37.90 6.11 -2.20
C GLN A 353 38.39 5.05 -3.19
N GLN A 354 38.86 3.90 -2.71
CA GLN A 354 39.23 2.75 -3.55
C GLN A 354 38.06 2.24 -4.39
N LEU A 355 36.88 2.05 -3.80
CA LEU A 355 35.68 1.61 -4.53
C LEU A 355 35.25 2.62 -5.60
N LYS A 356 35.40 3.93 -5.33
CA LYS A 356 35.13 4.97 -6.33
C LYS A 356 36.13 4.97 -7.48
N GLU A 357 37.38 4.61 -7.19
CA GLU A 357 38.45 4.57 -8.18
C GLU A 357 38.35 3.29 -9.03
N GLU A 358 38.04 2.14 -8.41
CA GLU A 358 37.69 0.90 -9.11
C GLU A 358 36.45 1.04 -9.99
N GLU A 359 35.38 1.68 -9.50
CA GLU A 359 34.16 1.92 -10.29
C GLU A 359 34.45 2.80 -11.51
N LYS A 360 35.35 3.78 -11.36
CA LYS A 360 35.79 4.65 -12.45
C LYS A 360 36.69 3.90 -13.45
N GLU A 361 37.62 3.07 -12.98
CA GLU A 361 38.43 2.22 -13.84
C GLU A 361 37.59 1.18 -14.58
N GLU A 362 36.55 0.64 -13.96
CA GLU A 362 35.63 -0.29 -14.60
C GLU A 362 34.77 0.41 -15.66
N GLN A 363 34.31 1.64 -15.41
CA GLN A 363 33.64 2.47 -16.42
C GLN A 363 34.57 2.79 -17.61
N ASP A 364 35.82 3.15 -17.34
CA ASP A 364 36.80 3.44 -18.39
C ASP A 364 37.17 2.16 -19.17
N ARG A 365 37.25 1.00 -18.51
CA ARG A 365 37.47 -0.31 -19.16
C ARG A 365 36.30 -0.67 -20.08
N ARG A 366 35.06 -0.53 -19.62
CA ARG A 366 33.85 -0.75 -20.44
C ARG A 366 33.79 0.21 -21.63
N ALA A 367 34.18 1.47 -21.45
CA ALA A 367 34.25 2.44 -22.54
C ALA A 367 35.35 2.10 -23.57
N ARG A 368 36.46 1.50 -23.14
CA ARG A 368 37.52 1.00 -24.05
C ARG A 368 37.08 -0.26 -24.79
N GLU A 369 36.41 -1.18 -24.10
CA GLU A 369 35.84 -2.39 -24.71
C GLU A 369 34.76 -2.04 -25.76
N GLU A 370 33.91 -1.04 -25.51
CA GLU A 370 32.94 -0.52 -26.49
C GLU A 370 33.58 0.16 -27.70
N ARG A 371 34.72 0.85 -27.53
CA ARG A 371 35.50 1.38 -28.66
C ARG A 371 36.12 0.26 -29.48
N ASN A 372 36.68 -0.76 -28.81
CA ASN A 372 37.31 -1.90 -29.48
C ASN A 372 36.29 -2.74 -30.28
N TRP A 373 35.03 -2.79 -29.82
CA TRP A 373 33.93 -3.42 -30.56
C TRP A 373 33.49 -2.64 -31.81
N ARG A 374 33.65 -1.31 -31.83
CA ARG A 374 33.35 -0.47 -33.01
C ARG A 374 34.44 -0.52 -34.08
N ASP A 375 35.69 -0.82 -33.71
CA ASP A 375 36.83 -0.85 -34.62
C ASP A 375 37.05 -2.23 -35.31
N GLN A 376 36.24 -3.26 -34.99
CA GLN A 376 36.28 -4.60 -35.60
C GLN A 376 35.07 -4.92 -36.48
N ALA A 377 34.69 -4.02 -37.39
CA ALA A 377 33.76 -4.32 -38.48
C ALA A 377 34.51 -4.26 -39.83
N PRO A 378 34.62 -5.35 -40.61
CA PRO A 378 35.23 -5.31 -41.94
C PRO A 378 34.27 -4.69 -42.97
N GLU A 379 34.74 -3.65 -43.66
CA GLU A 379 34.07 -2.94 -44.74
C GLU A 379 33.88 -3.80 -46.01
N ARG A 380 32.79 -3.55 -46.76
CA ARG A 380 32.72 -3.74 -48.23
C ARG A 380 32.19 -2.42 -48.81
N GLU A 381 33.10 -1.55 -49.27
CA GLU A 381 33.48 -1.36 -50.68
C GLU A 381 32.31 -0.89 -51.59
N VAL A 382 32.37 0.16 -52.41
CA VAL A 382 33.49 0.93 -52.99
C VAL A 382 32.96 2.21 -53.67
N SER A 383 33.84 3.23 -53.66
CA SER A 383 33.97 4.41 -54.54
C SER A 383 32.83 5.44 -54.62
N SER A 384 33.00 6.70 -54.22
CA SER A 384 34.05 7.71 -54.48
C SER A 384 33.72 8.64 -55.66
N THR A 385 33.34 9.85 -55.25
CA THR A 385 33.73 11.18 -55.76
C THR A 385 33.33 11.61 -57.18
N ARG A 386 32.66 12.78 -57.26
CA ARG A 386 33.39 14.02 -57.63
C ARG A 386 32.59 15.31 -57.44
N HIS A 387 33.40 16.32 -57.17
CA HIS A 387 33.16 17.71 -56.85
C HIS A 387 32.48 18.59 -57.91
N HIS A 388 31.86 19.65 -57.36
CA HIS A 388 31.91 21.06 -57.77
C HIS A 388 31.14 21.59 -59.00
N ALA A 389 30.09 22.34 -58.65
CA ALA A 389 29.96 23.80 -58.81
C ALA A 389 29.30 24.41 -60.07
N LYS A 390 28.45 25.41 -59.75
CA LYS A 390 28.05 26.62 -60.50
C LYS A 390 26.92 26.55 -61.55
N ASN A 391 25.77 27.10 -61.12
CA ASN A 391 25.17 28.40 -61.50
C ASN A 391 24.60 28.65 -62.92
N GLU A 392 23.54 29.48 -62.91
CA GLU A 392 22.89 30.23 -64.02
C GLU A 392 21.80 29.49 -64.83
N ARG A 393 20.67 30.06 -65.30
CA ARG A 393 19.92 31.33 -65.15
C ARG A 393 18.66 31.23 -66.06
N ARG A 394 17.55 31.90 -65.68
CA ARG A 394 16.46 32.50 -66.53
C ARG A 394 15.54 31.57 -67.36
N PHE A 395 14.30 31.90 -67.77
CA PHE A 395 13.18 32.83 -67.49
C PHE A 395 11.98 32.26 -68.30
N ASP A 396 10.72 32.56 -67.94
CA ASP A 396 9.79 33.24 -68.87
C ASP A 396 8.43 33.58 -68.25
N HIS A 397 7.86 34.67 -68.77
CA HIS A 397 6.73 35.48 -68.31
C HIS A 397 5.33 34.91 -68.64
N ALA A 398 4.27 35.36 -67.94
CA ALA A 398 3.20 36.23 -68.50
C ALA A 398 1.92 36.35 -67.62
N THR A 399 1.59 37.61 -67.25
CA THR A 399 0.28 38.31 -67.22
C THR A 399 -1.03 37.67 -66.71
N GLY A 400 -1.76 38.41 -65.85
CA GLY A 400 -3.24 38.50 -65.88
C GLY A 400 -3.99 38.50 -64.52
N VAL A 401 -4.48 39.67 -64.11
CA VAL A 401 -5.56 39.93 -63.10
C VAL A 401 -6.91 39.96 -63.88
N PRO A 402 -8.13 39.61 -63.40
CA PRO A 402 -8.85 40.03 -62.15
C PRO A 402 -9.64 38.90 -61.41
N ARG A 403 -9.95 38.98 -60.09
CA ARG A 403 -10.95 39.77 -59.31
C ARG A 403 -12.40 39.23 -59.38
N VAL A 404 -13.02 39.12 -58.19
CA VAL A 404 -14.46 39.27 -57.84
C VAL A 404 -15.31 38.00 -57.51
N GLU A 405 -15.56 37.86 -56.19
CA GLU A 405 -16.82 37.66 -55.43
C GLU A 405 -17.68 36.38 -55.45
N THR A 406 -18.27 36.20 -54.25
CA THR A 406 -19.46 35.42 -53.83
C THR A 406 -19.22 33.91 -53.69
N GLY A 407 -19.73 33.19 -52.68
CA GLY A 407 -20.69 33.52 -51.64
C GLY A 407 -21.43 32.21 -51.27
N PHE A 408 -21.41 31.86 -49.98
CA PHE A 408 -22.38 31.05 -49.23
C PHE A 408 -22.74 29.59 -49.64
N THR A 409 -22.70 28.76 -48.59
CA THR A 409 -23.55 27.59 -48.25
C THR A 409 -23.49 26.29 -49.08
N GLY A 410 -22.99 25.24 -48.40
CA GLY A 410 -23.86 24.15 -47.94
C GLY A 410 -23.95 22.89 -48.82
N GLY A 411 -23.55 21.76 -48.23
CA GLY A 411 -24.28 20.50 -48.35
C GLY A 411 -23.85 19.51 -49.43
N ASP A 412 -23.26 18.41 -48.97
CA ASP A 412 -23.46 17.02 -49.41
C ASP A 412 -23.30 16.65 -50.88
N ASN A 413 -22.33 15.75 -51.15
CA ASN A 413 -22.59 14.37 -51.57
C ASN A 413 -21.29 13.72 -52.10
N ALA A 414 -20.90 12.58 -51.53
CA ALA A 414 -20.19 11.54 -52.26
C ALA A 414 -21.07 11.09 -53.45
N PRO A 415 -20.57 10.59 -54.61
CA PRO A 415 -19.86 9.30 -54.68
C PRO A 415 -18.92 9.14 -55.92
N ASN A 416 -18.21 8.00 -56.00
CA ASN A 416 -17.93 7.18 -57.20
C ASN A 416 -16.52 6.54 -57.24
N THR A 417 -16.57 5.20 -57.29
CA THR A 417 -15.67 4.18 -57.84
C THR A 417 -15.15 4.50 -59.26
N PRO A 418 -14.13 3.81 -59.87
CA PRO A 418 -13.97 2.34 -59.90
C PRO A 418 -12.54 1.68 -60.06
N LEU A 419 -12.46 0.38 -59.66
CA LEU A 419 -11.83 -0.80 -60.32
C LEU A 419 -10.29 -1.04 -60.51
N LYS A 420 -9.94 -2.34 -60.26
CA LYS A 420 -8.84 -3.26 -60.76
C LYS A 420 -7.49 -3.27 -60.00
N ARG A 421 -6.79 -4.38 -59.66
CA ARG A 421 -6.82 -5.86 -59.96
C ARG A 421 -5.89 -6.62 -58.94
N VAL A 422 -6.29 -7.78 -58.36
CA VAL A 422 -5.82 -9.22 -58.56
C VAL A 422 -4.52 -9.61 -57.78
N ALA A 423 -4.32 -10.78 -57.15
CA ALA A 423 -4.73 -12.21 -57.32
C ALA A 423 -5.03 -12.89 -55.95
N THR A 424 -6.07 -13.70 -55.67
CA THR A 424 -6.70 -14.95 -56.17
C THR A 424 -6.21 -16.29 -55.57
N GLY A 425 -7.16 -17.01 -54.96
CA GLY A 425 -7.19 -18.46 -54.68
C GLY A 425 -8.11 -18.80 -53.48
N ARG A 426 -9.46 -18.76 -53.60
CA ARG A 426 -10.43 -19.87 -53.88
C ARG A 426 -10.30 -21.08 -52.91
N LEU A 427 -11.33 -21.75 -52.35
CA LEU A 427 -12.81 -21.72 -52.42
C LEU A 427 -13.42 -22.68 -51.37
N GLY A 428 -14.71 -22.47 -51.00
CA GLY A 428 -15.68 -23.46 -50.44
C GLY A 428 -16.03 -23.28 -48.95
N ALA A 429 -17.05 -22.49 -48.54
CA ALA A 429 -18.50 -22.80 -48.41
C ALA A 429 -18.80 -23.91 -47.38
N SER A 430 -19.69 -23.80 -46.37
CA SER A 430 -20.90 -22.99 -46.17
C SER A 430 -21.35 -22.95 -44.68
N ASP A 431 -21.96 -21.82 -44.30
CA ASP A 431 -23.04 -21.57 -43.31
C ASP A 431 -23.04 -22.21 -41.91
N ASP A 432 -23.01 -21.39 -40.84
CA ASP A 432 -24.26 -20.90 -40.22
C ASP A 432 -24.06 -19.79 -39.16
N LYS A 433 -25.05 -18.90 -39.03
CA LYS A 433 -25.06 -17.67 -38.21
C LYS A 433 -25.21 -17.94 -36.70
N ARG A 434 -24.45 -17.22 -35.86
CA ARG A 434 -24.97 -16.63 -34.59
C ARG A 434 -24.21 -15.36 -34.16
N ARG A 435 -25.02 -14.41 -33.70
CA ARG A 435 -24.78 -12.98 -33.49
C ARG A 435 -24.11 -12.73 -32.13
N ARG A 436 -22.97 -12.03 -32.09
CA ARG A 436 -22.34 -11.49 -30.86
C ARG A 436 -22.17 -9.97 -31.00
N GLU A 437 -22.80 -9.23 -30.08
CA GLU A 437 -22.67 -7.78 -29.96
C GLU A 437 -21.34 -7.41 -29.29
N LYS A 438 -20.67 -6.42 -29.87
CA LYS A 438 -19.38 -5.87 -29.44
C LYS A 438 -19.63 -4.68 -28.51
N LYS A 439 -19.06 -4.69 -27.31
CA LYS A 439 -18.88 -3.49 -26.47
C LYS A 439 -17.54 -2.84 -26.81
N ALA A 440 -17.60 -1.58 -27.21
CA ALA A 440 -16.48 -0.75 -27.59
C ALA A 440 -15.62 -0.35 -26.39
N VAL A 441 -14.31 -0.45 -26.59
CA VAL A 441 -13.25 0.06 -25.72
C VAL A 441 -13.15 1.57 -25.93
N SER A 442 -13.25 2.37 -24.86
CA SER A 442 -12.78 3.75 -24.87
C SER A 442 -11.66 3.94 -23.84
N SER A 443 -10.52 4.34 -24.37
CA SER A 443 -9.32 4.77 -23.66
C SER A 443 -9.50 6.18 -23.12
N SER A 444 -9.34 6.36 -21.80
CA SER A 444 -8.72 7.51 -21.12
C SER A 444 -9.28 7.64 -19.71
N LYS A 445 -8.43 7.44 -18.71
CA LYS A 445 -8.46 8.16 -17.42
C LYS A 445 -7.19 7.84 -16.66
N THR A 446 -6.41 8.88 -16.46
CA THR A 446 -5.38 9.02 -15.42
C THR A 446 -5.84 8.37 -14.13
N SER A 447 -5.10 7.36 -13.66
CA SER A 447 -5.38 6.66 -12.41
C SER A 447 -5.19 7.62 -11.24
N SER A 448 -6.27 8.24 -10.76
CA SER A 448 -6.32 8.64 -9.36
C SER A 448 -6.18 7.34 -8.55
N LYS A 449 -5.09 7.22 -7.78
CA LYS A 449 -4.93 6.10 -6.84
C LYS A 449 -6.18 6.10 -5.95
N LYS A 450 -7.06 5.11 -6.13
CA LYS A 450 -8.20 4.91 -5.24
C LYS A 450 -7.65 4.57 -3.84
N PRO A 451 -8.30 5.02 -2.76
CA PRO A 451 -7.91 4.59 -1.42
C PRO A 451 -7.97 3.06 -1.32
N ASN A 452 -6.98 2.46 -0.66
CA ASN A 452 -6.95 1.01 -0.43
C ASN A 452 -8.21 0.62 0.37
N PRO A 453 -9.09 -0.24 -0.18
CA PRO A 453 -10.29 -0.65 0.51
C PRO A 453 -9.95 -1.41 1.80
N LYS A 454 -10.79 -1.26 2.83
CA LYS A 454 -10.60 -1.96 4.11
C LYS A 454 -10.98 -3.43 3.95
N ILE A 455 -10.22 -4.31 4.59
CA ILE A 455 -10.40 -5.77 4.54
C ILE A 455 -11.00 -6.35 5.81
N CYS A 456 -11.36 -5.54 6.80
CA CYS A 456 -11.98 -5.99 8.04
C CYS A 456 -12.97 -4.94 8.58
N PHE A 457 -13.93 -5.41 9.37
CA PHE A 457 -14.82 -4.53 10.13
C PHE A 457 -15.00 -5.07 11.55
N ASP A 458 -14.62 -4.27 12.54
CA ASP A 458 -14.71 -4.63 13.94
C ASP A 458 -15.57 -3.62 14.69
N TYR A 459 -16.69 -4.08 15.25
CA TYR A 459 -17.60 -3.23 16.02
C TYR A 459 -17.21 -3.17 17.51
N GLU A 460 -16.28 -4.01 17.97
CA GLU A 460 -15.87 -4.05 19.38
C GLU A 460 -15.32 -2.71 19.86
N GLY A 461 -15.96 -2.10 20.87
CA GLY A 461 -15.62 -0.78 21.41
C GLY A 461 -16.54 0.36 20.94
N LEU A 462 -17.43 0.11 19.97
CA LEU A 462 -18.52 1.03 19.60
C LEU A 462 -19.73 0.87 20.55
N PRO A 463 -20.70 1.81 20.54
CA PRO A 463 -21.86 1.74 21.42
C PRO A 463 -22.67 0.46 21.25
N SER A 464 -23.03 -0.20 22.36
CA SER A 464 -23.87 -1.39 22.39
C SER A 464 -25.31 -1.14 21.94
N GLU A 465 -25.75 0.12 21.93
CA GLU A 465 -27.02 0.55 21.35
C GLU A 465 -26.77 1.69 20.36
N ILE A 466 -27.27 1.56 19.13
CA ILE A 466 -27.04 2.56 18.09
C ILE A 466 -28.29 2.79 17.24
N GLN A 467 -28.56 4.04 16.88
CA GLN A 467 -29.62 4.36 15.93
C GLN A 467 -29.17 4.08 14.50
N ALA A 468 -30.00 3.40 13.72
CA ALA A 468 -29.66 2.98 12.35
C ALA A 468 -29.23 4.14 11.44
N HIS A 469 -29.84 5.32 11.59
CA HIS A 469 -29.46 6.50 10.79
C HIS A 469 -28.10 7.07 11.23
N VAL A 470 -27.82 7.10 12.55
CA VAL A 470 -26.53 7.54 13.09
C VAL A 470 -25.41 6.64 12.58
N PHE A 471 -25.61 5.32 12.60
CA PHE A 471 -24.63 4.37 12.05
C PHE A 471 -24.35 4.64 10.56
N ASN A 472 -25.39 4.83 9.74
CA ASN A 472 -25.23 5.16 8.32
C ASN A 472 -24.55 6.51 8.08
N GLU A 473 -24.78 7.52 8.93
CA GLU A 473 -24.06 8.78 8.86
C GLU A 473 -22.58 8.62 9.20
N ARG A 474 -22.24 7.70 10.11
CA ARG A 474 -20.84 7.47 10.57
C ARG A 474 -20.03 6.69 9.56
N PHE A 475 -20.59 5.58 9.11
CA PHE A 475 -19.88 4.62 8.27
C PHE A 475 -20.27 4.73 6.79
N GLY A 476 -21.23 5.58 6.44
CA GLY A 476 -21.78 5.68 5.08
C GLY A 476 -22.74 4.55 4.75
N LYS A 477 -23.71 4.80 3.88
CA LYS A 477 -24.83 3.88 3.61
C LYS A 477 -24.53 2.89 2.48
N ASP A 478 -23.65 3.25 1.55
CA ASP A 478 -23.40 2.50 0.33
C ASP A 478 -21.90 2.43 0.00
N ARG A 479 -21.56 1.72 -1.08
CA ARG A 479 -20.19 1.52 -1.57
C ARG A 479 -19.39 2.81 -1.78
N ASN A 480 -20.05 3.95 -2.03
CA ASN A 480 -19.38 5.19 -2.42
C ASN A 480 -19.34 6.23 -1.29
N SER A 481 -19.97 5.95 -0.14
CA SER A 481 -20.05 6.87 1.00
C SER A 481 -19.37 6.28 2.23
N GLY A 482 -18.71 7.10 3.04
CA GLY A 482 -18.07 6.66 4.30
C GLY A 482 -16.98 5.60 4.11
N ILE A 483 -16.96 4.57 4.97
CA ILE A 483 -15.96 3.49 4.91
C ILE A 483 -16.15 2.66 3.63
N GLN A 484 -15.04 2.37 2.95
CA GLN A 484 -15.00 1.56 1.73
C GLN A 484 -14.35 0.22 2.03
N PHE A 485 -15.01 -0.86 1.60
CA PHE A 485 -14.55 -2.23 1.80
C PHE A 485 -14.10 -2.87 0.51
N ASP A 486 -13.26 -3.89 0.67
CA ASP A 486 -13.00 -4.84 -0.40
C ASP A 486 -14.23 -5.75 -0.56
N GLU A 487 -14.31 -6.44 -1.68
CA GLU A 487 -15.37 -7.42 -1.90
C GLU A 487 -15.24 -8.62 -0.95
N VAL A 488 -14.01 -8.93 -0.53
CA VAL A 488 -13.69 -9.98 0.44
C VAL A 488 -13.19 -9.36 1.74
N LEU A 489 -13.89 -9.64 2.85
CA LEU A 489 -13.42 -9.27 4.19
C LEU A 489 -12.73 -10.45 4.87
N MET A 490 -11.53 -10.20 5.38
CA MET A 490 -10.77 -11.12 6.22
C MET A 490 -11.53 -11.48 7.49
N TYR A 491 -12.09 -10.48 8.19
CA TYR A 491 -12.97 -10.76 9.31
C TYR A 491 -14.01 -9.66 9.54
N VAL A 492 -15.12 -10.07 10.15
CA VAL A 492 -16.17 -9.20 10.66
C VAL A 492 -16.52 -9.62 12.09
N ARG A 493 -16.51 -8.67 13.03
CA ARG A 493 -16.84 -8.90 14.45
C ARG A 493 -17.96 -7.98 14.92
N PHE A 494 -18.97 -8.58 15.56
CA PHE A 494 -20.04 -7.88 16.27
C PHE A 494 -20.13 -8.35 17.73
N PRO A 495 -19.96 -7.47 18.72
CA PRO A 495 -20.33 -7.76 20.10
C PRO A 495 -21.86 -7.73 20.26
N ASP A 496 -22.36 -7.88 21.48
CA ASP A 496 -23.79 -7.72 21.76
C ASP A 496 -24.28 -6.28 21.46
N VAL A 497 -24.80 -6.05 20.24
CA VAL A 497 -25.21 -4.74 19.72
C VAL A 497 -26.68 -4.69 19.28
N THR A 498 -27.41 -3.67 19.72
CA THR A 498 -28.82 -3.42 19.38
C THR A 498 -28.96 -2.22 18.45
N VAL A 499 -29.78 -2.36 17.40
CA VAL A 499 -30.05 -1.32 16.41
C VAL A 499 -31.43 -0.73 16.66
N ILE A 500 -31.44 0.54 17.06
CA ILE A 500 -32.67 1.28 17.30
C ILE A 500 -33.15 1.88 15.99
N HIS A 501 -34.30 1.39 15.51
CA HIS A 501 -35.01 1.99 14.39
C HIS A 501 -36.07 2.98 14.90
N SER A 502 -35.94 4.25 14.53
CA SER A 502 -36.90 5.30 14.88
C SER A 502 -37.87 5.62 13.74
N GLY A 503 -39.10 6.03 14.11
CA GLY A 503 -40.11 6.54 13.17
C GLY A 503 -41.04 5.47 12.56
N ARG A 504 -41.95 5.91 11.67
CA ARG A 504 -43.03 5.07 11.11
C ARG A 504 -42.55 3.92 10.20
N ARG A 505 -41.27 3.92 9.83
CA ARG A 505 -40.63 2.90 8.98
C ARG A 505 -39.81 1.89 9.78
N ALA A 506 -39.82 1.97 11.12
CA ALA A 506 -39.14 0.98 11.95
C ALA A 506 -39.68 -0.43 11.66
N PRO A 507 -38.82 -1.44 11.50
CA PRO A 507 -39.26 -2.83 11.37
C PRO A 507 -40.12 -3.20 12.57
N LYS A 508 -41.28 -3.81 12.33
CA LYS A 508 -42.06 -4.39 13.41
C LYS A 508 -41.36 -5.69 13.84
N PRO A 509 -41.12 -5.90 15.16
CA PRO A 509 -40.59 -7.17 15.63
C PRO A 509 -41.46 -8.32 15.13
N ARG A 510 -40.86 -9.29 14.44
CA ARG A 510 -41.62 -10.46 13.93
C ARG A 510 -41.84 -11.49 15.03
N ALA A 511 -40.88 -11.61 15.95
CA ALA A 511 -40.88 -12.54 17.07
C ALA A 511 -40.19 -11.93 18.30
N LEU A 512 -40.07 -12.72 19.37
CA LEU A 512 -39.36 -12.33 20.60
C LEU A 512 -37.83 -12.24 20.39
N GLY A 513 -37.28 -13.00 19.44
CA GLY A 513 -35.84 -12.98 19.15
C GLY A 513 -35.41 -11.73 18.41
N ARG A 514 -34.14 -11.36 18.59
CA ARG A 514 -33.56 -10.15 17.97
C ARG A 514 -33.44 -10.26 16.46
N GLN A 515 -33.37 -9.09 15.82
CA GLN A 515 -33.35 -8.89 14.36
C GLN A 515 -32.28 -7.89 13.91
N ASP A 516 -31.50 -7.34 14.83
CA ASP A 516 -30.59 -6.22 14.60
C ASP A 516 -29.49 -6.55 13.59
N MET A 517 -29.02 -7.81 13.55
CA MET A 517 -28.01 -8.26 12.58
C MET A 517 -28.46 -8.12 11.11
N GLU A 518 -29.76 -8.15 10.83
CA GLU A 518 -30.27 -7.95 9.46
C GLU A 518 -29.81 -6.60 8.90
N PHE A 519 -29.82 -5.56 9.74
CA PHE A 519 -29.37 -4.23 9.36
C PHE A 519 -27.89 -4.21 8.97
N PHE A 520 -27.02 -4.83 9.77
CA PHE A 520 -25.58 -4.82 9.52
C PHE A 520 -25.21 -5.63 8.28
N PHE A 521 -25.84 -6.78 8.04
CA PHE A 521 -25.58 -7.59 6.86
C PHE A 521 -26.12 -6.97 5.57
N ASP A 522 -27.30 -6.35 5.62
CA ASP A 522 -27.80 -5.56 4.48
C ASP A 522 -26.87 -4.37 4.18
N TRP A 523 -26.32 -3.74 5.22
CA TRP A 523 -25.34 -2.67 5.09
C TRP A 523 -24.01 -3.17 4.47
N LEU A 524 -23.43 -4.27 4.97
CA LEU A 524 -22.21 -4.87 4.40
C LEU A 524 -22.42 -5.24 2.92
N TYR A 525 -23.57 -5.82 2.59
CA TYR A 525 -23.89 -6.14 1.20
C TYR A 525 -24.02 -4.88 0.33
N ALA A 526 -24.67 -3.83 0.82
CA ALA A 526 -24.79 -2.53 0.14
C ALA A 526 -23.44 -1.83 -0.04
N LYS A 527 -22.47 -2.11 0.84
CA LYS A 527 -21.07 -1.67 0.72
C LYS A 527 -20.29 -2.38 -0.37
N GLY A 528 -20.81 -3.49 -0.90
CA GLY A 528 -20.15 -4.28 -1.93
C GLY A 528 -19.46 -5.54 -1.42
N VAL A 529 -19.58 -5.86 -0.13
CA VAL A 529 -19.03 -7.10 0.44
C VAL A 529 -19.83 -8.28 -0.11
N ARG A 530 -19.12 -9.31 -0.59
CA ARG A 530 -19.72 -10.55 -1.11
C ARG A 530 -19.20 -11.79 -0.42
N ARG A 531 -18.03 -11.71 0.22
CA ARG A 531 -17.42 -12.82 0.96
C ARG A 531 -16.82 -12.35 2.28
N ILE A 532 -16.98 -13.14 3.33
CA ILE A 532 -16.36 -12.93 4.64
C ILE A 532 -15.65 -14.23 5.02
N LEU A 533 -14.33 -14.16 5.25
CA LEU A 533 -13.56 -15.35 5.62
C LEU A 533 -13.90 -15.78 7.06
N LYS A 534 -13.92 -14.85 8.01
CA LYS A 534 -14.27 -15.11 9.41
C LYS A 534 -15.35 -14.17 9.93
N LEU A 535 -16.45 -14.73 10.43
CA LEU A 535 -17.53 -13.99 11.04
C LEU A 535 -17.67 -14.35 12.52
N GLU A 536 -17.60 -13.35 13.39
CA GLU A 536 -17.79 -13.48 14.84
C GLU A 536 -18.98 -12.61 15.28
N VAL A 537 -20.00 -13.23 15.88
CA VAL A 537 -21.18 -12.55 16.43
C VAL A 537 -21.44 -13.03 17.85
N GLU A 538 -21.32 -12.13 18.82
CA GLU A 538 -21.70 -12.38 20.21
C GLU A 538 -23.24 -12.37 20.34
N ASP A 539 -23.82 -13.54 20.60
CA ASP A 539 -25.28 -13.74 20.68
C ASP A 539 -25.68 -14.58 21.91
N SER A 540 -24.83 -14.58 22.94
CA SER A 540 -25.06 -15.25 24.23
C SER A 540 -25.82 -14.38 25.24
N GLY A 541 -26.37 -13.23 24.79
CA GLY A 541 -27.15 -12.32 25.62
C GLY A 541 -28.49 -12.90 26.10
N LYS A 542 -29.22 -12.12 26.90
CA LYS A 542 -30.51 -12.55 27.50
C LYS A 542 -31.56 -12.98 26.47
N ILE A 543 -31.57 -12.34 25.32
CA ILE A 543 -32.47 -12.63 24.20
C ILE A 543 -31.57 -12.79 22.97
N PRO A 544 -31.40 -14.02 22.44
CA PRO A 544 -30.59 -14.22 21.25
C PRO A 544 -31.33 -13.76 19.99
N HIS A 545 -30.61 -13.70 18.87
CA HIS A 545 -31.23 -13.51 17.56
C HIS A 545 -32.13 -14.70 17.21
N SER A 546 -33.25 -14.40 16.54
CA SER A 546 -34.12 -15.45 16.02
C SER A 546 -33.44 -16.17 14.85
N ASP A 547 -33.67 -17.48 14.72
CA ASP A 547 -33.11 -18.28 13.61
C ASP A 547 -33.50 -17.71 12.23
N GLU A 548 -34.71 -17.16 12.10
CA GLU A 548 -35.15 -16.44 10.90
C GLU A 548 -34.26 -15.21 10.59
N ALA A 549 -33.92 -14.42 11.61
CA ALA A 549 -33.06 -13.24 11.44
C ALA A 549 -31.62 -13.62 11.08
N ILE A 550 -31.09 -14.69 11.71
CA ILE A 550 -29.75 -15.23 11.39
C ILE A 550 -29.72 -15.68 9.92
N GLN A 551 -30.72 -16.44 9.49
CA GLN A 551 -30.85 -16.89 8.11
C GLN A 551 -30.89 -15.72 7.12
N ILE A 552 -31.72 -14.71 7.37
CA ILE A 552 -31.84 -13.52 6.50
C ILE A 552 -30.50 -12.78 6.41
N SER A 553 -29.78 -12.66 7.53
CA SER A 553 -28.49 -11.97 7.59
C SER A 553 -27.43 -12.68 6.75
N LEU A 554 -27.37 -14.01 6.81
CA LEU A 554 -26.32 -14.83 6.17
C LEU A 554 -26.65 -15.26 4.73
N ASP A 555 -27.84 -14.94 4.21
CA ASP A 555 -28.33 -15.43 2.91
C ASP A 555 -27.56 -14.89 1.69
N LYS A 556 -27.09 -13.63 1.76
CA LYS A 556 -26.57 -12.88 0.60
C LYS A 556 -25.04 -12.88 0.48
N ILE A 557 -24.34 -13.19 1.56
CA ILE A 557 -22.87 -13.09 1.66
C ILE A 557 -22.31 -14.49 1.87
N MET A 558 -21.24 -14.81 1.16
CA MET A 558 -20.50 -16.07 1.31
C MET A 558 -19.68 -16.07 2.60
N ILE A 559 -19.85 -17.07 3.46
CA ILE A 559 -19.14 -17.20 4.74
C ILE A 559 -18.30 -18.48 4.74
N GLU A 560 -17.03 -18.38 5.11
CA GLU A 560 -16.16 -19.57 5.25
C GLU A 560 -16.09 -20.06 6.68
N HIS A 561 -15.84 -19.19 7.65
CA HIS A 561 -15.75 -19.53 9.07
C HIS A 561 -16.82 -18.78 9.86
N LEU A 562 -17.70 -19.52 10.52
CA LEU A 562 -18.81 -18.97 11.29
C LEU A 562 -18.63 -19.22 12.79
N ASP A 563 -18.55 -18.15 13.59
CA ASP A 563 -18.70 -18.18 15.05
C ASP A 563 -19.89 -17.30 15.45
N TRP A 564 -21.09 -17.89 15.46
CA TRP A 564 -22.30 -17.25 15.96
C TRP A 564 -22.61 -17.79 17.34
N GLN A 565 -22.42 -16.97 18.38
CA GLN A 565 -22.42 -17.42 19.76
C GLN A 565 -23.81 -17.65 20.37
N LYS A 566 -24.78 -18.05 19.54
CA LYS A 566 -26.11 -18.50 19.95
C LYS A 566 -26.04 -19.97 20.36
N SER A 567 -26.48 -20.27 21.58
CA SER A 567 -26.60 -21.66 22.04
C SER A 567 -27.59 -22.46 21.20
N ASP A 568 -27.21 -23.70 20.90
CA ASP A 568 -28.04 -24.68 20.19
C ASP A 568 -28.58 -24.14 18.84
N LEU A 569 -27.71 -23.50 18.06
CA LEU A 569 -28.06 -23.00 16.73
C LEU A 569 -28.60 -24.11 15.84
N ASP A 570 -29.73 -23.85 15.17
CA ASP A 570 -30.43 -24.86 14.38
C ASP A 570 -29.61 -25.31 13.14
N PRO A 571 -29.46 -26.62 12.89
CA PRO A 571 -28.66 -27.12 11.77
C PRO A 571 -29.17 -26.67 10.40
N ARG A 572 -30.48 -26.49 10.22
CA ARG A 572 -31.06 -26.05 8.96
C ARG A 572 -30.67 -24.61 8.65
N VAL A 573 -30.54 -23.75 9.67
CA VAL A 573 -30.00 -22.39 9.49
C VAL A 573 -28.57 -22.45 8.95
N ILE A 574 -27.72 -23.28 9.58
CA ILE A 574 -26.31 -23.43 9.18
C ILE A 574 -26.19 -23.94 7.73
N CYS A 575 -26.99 -24.94 7.36
CA CYS A 575 -26.96 -25.53 6.02
C CYS A 575 -27.39 -24.56 4.92
N ASN A 576 -28.33 -23.65 5.22
CA ASN A 576 -28.87 -22.69 4.28
C ASN A 576 -28.08 -21.37 4.21
N ILE A 577 -26.94 -21.24 4.90
CA ILE A 577 -26.07 -20.06 4.77
C ILE A 577 -25.72 -19.82 3.29
N SER A 578 -25.70 -18.55 2.90
CA SER A 578 -25.36 -18.10 1.54
C SER A 578 -26.31 -18.61 0.44
N SER A 579 -27.54 -19.03 0.78
CA SER A 579 -28.50 -19.59 -0.17
C SER A 579 -28.87 -18.68 -1.36
N LYS A 580 -28.70 -17.36 -1.20
CA LYS A 580 -29.02 -16.31 -2.19
C LYS A 580 -27.78 -15.53 -2.66
N ALA A 581 -26.56 -16.00 -2.36
CA ALA A 581 -25.34 -15.30 -2.74
C ALA A 581 -25.14 -15.26 -4.27
N ASP A 582 -24.71 -14.11 -4.80
CA ASP A 582 -24.39 -13.92 -6.22
C ASP A 582 -23.08 -14.64 -6.56
N ARG A 583 -23.14 -15.60 -7.49
CA ARG A 583 -22.02 -16.45 -7.89
C ARG A 583 -21.14 -15.84 -8.99
N SER A 584 -21.54 -14.72 -9.57
CA SER A 584 -20.84 -14.09 -10.70
C SER A 584 -19.46 -13.51 -10.35
N SER A 585 -19.16 -13.31 -9.06
CA SER A 585 -17.86 -12.81 -8.60
C SER A 585 -16.89 -13.88 -8.10
N VAL A 586 -17.26 -15.16 -8.19
CA VAL A 586 -16.34 -16.28 -7.94
C VAL A 586 -15.49 -16.46 -9.20
N SER A 587 -14.18 -16.28 -9.07
CA SER A 587 -13.22 -16.64 -10.13
C SER A 587 -13.46 -18.07 -10.59
N SER A 588 -13.34 -18.31 -11.88
CA SER A 588 -13.55 -19.58 -12.61
C SER A 588 -12.73 -20.80 -12.15
N ASP A 589 -12.10 -20.75 -10.98
CA ASP A 589 -11.20 -21.77 -10.40
C ASP A 589 -11.89 -22.70 -9.39
N ASP A 590 -13.15 -22.44 -9.00
CA ASP A 590 -13.97 -23.46 -8.35
C ASP A 590 -14.64 -24.28 -9.45
N SER A 591 -13.91 -25.26 -9.99
CA SER A 591 -14.43 -26.25 -10.92
C SER A 591 -15.67 -26.93 -10.34
N ASP A 592 -16.83 -26.60 -10.92
CA ASP A 592 -18.02 -27.43 -11.06
C ASP A 592 -18.26 -28.49 -9.95
N ASP A 593 -18.42 -28.05 -8.71
CA ASP A 593 -19.04 -28.86 -7.66
C ASP A 593 -20.24 -28.07 -7.11
N GLY A 594 -21.43 -28.64 -7.27
CA GLY A 594 -22.73 -27.99 -7.09
C GLY A 594 -23.06 -27.51 -5.66
N ALA A 595 -22.06 -27.40 -4.78
CA ALA A 595 -22.21 -26.99 -3.39
C ALA A 595 -22.59 -25.50 -3.26
N LYS A 596 -23.84 -25.27 -2.80
CA LYS A 596 -24.39 -23.93 -2.56
C LYS A 596 -23.76 -23.20 -1.36
N ASN A 597 -23.15 -23.94 -0.44
CA ASN A 597 -22.59 -23.42 0.81
C ASN A 597 -21.07 -23.70 0.86
N ILE A 598 -20.26 -22.67 1.10
CA ILE A 598 -18.78 -22.75 1.10
C ILE A 598 -18.17 -22.83 2.51
N LEU A 599 -19.00 -23.00 3.54
CA LEU A 599 -18.57 -23.03 4.94
C LEU A 599 -17.54 -24.15 5.17
N ARG A 600 -16.36 -23.78 5.68
CA ARG A 600 -15.24 -24.67 6.03
C ARG A 600 -15.12 -24.90 7.53
N GLU A 601 -15.45 -23.90 8.33
CA GLU A 601 -15.33 -23.97 9.78
C GLU A 601 -16.58 -23.42 10.47
N VAL A 602 -17.06 -24.12 11.50
CA VAL A 602 -18.17 -23.65 12.32
C VAL A 602 -17.84 -23.80 13.81
N THR A 603 -18.07 -22.74 14.57
CA THR A 603 -18.00 -22.74 16.03
C THR A 603 -19.41 -22.77 16.61
N LEU A 604 -19.72 -23.83 17.38
CA LEU A 604 -21.04 -24.10 17.93
C LEU A 604 -21.02 -24.02 19.45
N LYS A 605 -21.99 -23.29 20.02
CA LYS A 605 -22.25 -23.25 21.47
C LYS A 605 -23.31 -24.30 21.81
N TRP A 606 -22.95 -25.25 22.67
CA TRP A 606 -23.86 -26.32 23.08
C TRP A 606 -24.36 -26.10 24.51
N SER A 607 -25.67 -26.23 24.75
CA SER A 607 -26.24 -26.06 26.10
C SER A 607 -26.04 -27.26 27.03
N GLY A 608 -25.61 -28.40 26.50
CA GLY A 608 -25.67 -29.70 27.19
C GLY A 608 -26.85 -30.57 26.77
N ASN A 609 -27.78 -30.06 25.96
CA ASN A 609 -28.92 -30.85 25.48
C ASN A 609 -28.50 -31.86 24.38
N ASN A 610 -28.55 -33.16 24.68
CA ASN A 610 -28.17 -34.21 23.72
C ASN A 610 -29.06 -34.25 22.46
N ALA A 611 -30.30 -33.75 22.51
CA ALA A 611 -31.15 -33.66 21.31
C ALA A 611 -30.51 -32.79 20.22
N VAL A 612 -29.75 -31.77 20.62
CA VAL A 612 -29.05 -30.84 19.71
C VAL A 612 -27.87 -31.52 19.04
N LEU A 613 -27.07 -32.29 19.79
CA LEU A 613 -26.01 -33.12 19.21
C LEU A 613 -26.59 -34.12 18.21
N ARG A 614 -27.77 -34.69 18.49
CA ARG A 614 -28.45 -35.59 17.54
C ARG A 614 -28.84 -34.85 16.27
N ALA A 615 -29.50 -33.70 16.38
CA ALA A 615 -29.92 -32.87 15.26
C ALA A 615 -28.73 -32.43 14.40
N TRP A 616 -27.64 -31.91 14.98
CA TRP A 616 -26.45 -31.55 14.22
C TRP A 616 -25.83 -32.73 13.45
N SER A 617 -25.89 -33.93 14.02
CA SER A 617 -25.37 -35.15 13.37
C SER A 617 -26.33 -35.82 12.40
N GLU A 618 -27.57 -35.35 12.24
CA GLU A 618 -28.56 -36.01 11.38
C GLU A 618 -28.25 -35.83 9.89
N PRO A 619 -28.77 -36.67 8.97
CA PRO A 619 -28.46 -36.55 7.54
C PRO A 619 -28.86 -35.20 6.93
N GLU A 620 -29.88 -34.54 7.48
CA GLU A 620 -30.31 -33.21 7.04
C GLU A 620 -29.60 -32.05 7.75
N GLY A 621 -28.66 -32.36 8.66
CA GLY A 621 -27.87 -31.38 9.40
C GLY A 621 -26.49 -31.13 8.79
N LEU A 622 -25.47 -30.99 9.64
CA LEU A 622 -24.10 -30.69 9.23
C LEU A 622 -23.52 -31.62 8.14
N PRO A 623 -23.89 -32.92 8.04
CA PRO A 623 -23.48 -33.77 6.93
C PRO A 623 -23.79 -33.25 5.52
N GLN A 624 -24.75 -32.34 5.34
CA GLN A 624 -25.03 -31.72 4.03
C GLN A 624 -23.92 -30.76 3.57
N LEU A 625 -23.08 -30.28 4.49
CA LEU A 625 -22.04 -29.30 4.21
C LEU A 625 -20.79 -29.99 3.64
N GLN A 626 -20.73 -30.11 2.31
CA GLN A 626 -19.68 -30.85 1.62
C GLN A 626 -18.26 -30.32 1.88
N LYS A 627 -18.11 -28.99 1.97
CA LYS A 627 -16.84 -28.28 2.20
C LYS A 627 -16.49 -28.09 3.69
N LEU A 628 -17.31 -28.58 4.63
CA LEU A 628 -17.05 -28.40 6.05
C LEU A 628 -15.87 -29.28 6.49
N GLU A 629 -14.84 -28.64 7.04
CA GLU A 629 -13.59 -29.26 7.48
C GLU A 629 -13.50 -29.35 9.00
N VAL A 630 -13.96 -28.31 9.72
CA VAL A 630 -13.76 -28.19 11.18
C VAL A 630 -15.04 -27.77 11.90
N ILE A 631 -15.34 -28.46 13.00
CA ILE A 631 -16.41 -28.12 13.94
C ILE A 631 -15.78 -27.85 15.32
N ASN A 632 -15.73 -26.58 15.72
CA ASN A 632 -15.35 -26.20 17.08
C ASN A 632 -16.57 -26.24 17.99
N LEU A 633 -16.63 -27.23 18.87
CA LEU A 633 -17.72 -27.38 19.82
C LEU A 633 -17.32 -26.78 21.17
N CYS A 634 -17.95 -25.66 21.53
CA CYS A 634 -17.80 -25.04 22.83
C CYS A 634 -18.72 -25.73 23.84
N ILE A 635 -18.12 -26.41 24.82
CA ILE A 635 -18.82 -27.12 25.88
C ILE A 635 -18.85 -26.22 27.12
N PRO A 636 -20.01 -26.02 27.78
CA PRO A 636 -20.09 -25.28 29.02
C PRO A 636 -19.20 -25.90 30.10
N PRO A 637 -18.75 -25.11 31.09
CA PRO A 637 -18.09 -25.65 32.27
C PRO A 637 -18.95 -26.76 32.91
N HIS A 638 -18.31 -27.80 33.44
CA HIS A 638 -19.05 -28.94 34.02
C HIS A 638 -20.01 -28.54 35.16
N SER A 639 -19.77 -27.41 35.84
CA SER A 639 -20.69 -26.86 36.85
C SER A 639 -22.05 -26.45 36.29
N ASP A 640 -22.11 -26.15 35.00
CA ASP A 640 -23.28 -25.57 34.34
C ASP A 640 -24.06 -26.65 33.57
N LEU A 641 -23.53 -27.87 33.53
CA LEU A 641 -24.14 -29.04 32.93
C LEU A 641 -24.91 -29.84 33.98
N TYR A 642 -26.11 -30.28 33.61
CA TYR A 642 -26.92 -31.16 34.45
C TYR A 642 -26.40 -32.61 34.49
N ASP A 643 -25.58 -32.99 33.50
CA ASP A 643 -25.08 -34.34 33.32
C ASP A 643 -23.65 -34.54 33.85
N THR A 644 -23.30 -35.78 34.17
CA THR A 644 -21.94 -36.15 34.60
C THR A 644 -20.92 -36.04 33.45
N ARG A 645 -19.65 -35.78 33.77
CA ARG A 645 -18.56 -35.71 32.75
C ARG A 645 -18.49 -36.95 31.86
N SER A 646 -18.62 -38.14 32.46
CA SER A 646 -18.62 -39.40 31.70
C SER A 646 -19.80 -39.52 30.74
N TRP A 647 -20.98 -39.04 31.13
CA TRP A 647 -22.16 -39.04 30.27
C TRP A 647 -22.02 -38.04 29.11
N VAL A 648 -21.53 -36.84 29.41
CA VAL A 648 -21.25 -35.81 28.41
C VAL A 648 -20.24 -36.31 27.39
N GLN A 649 -19.12 -36.89 27.85
CA GLN A 649 -18.09 -37.46 26.98
C GLN A 649 -18.65 -38.56 26.08
N LYS A 650 -19.48 -39.46 26.63
CA LYS A 650 -20.16 -40.50 25.85
C LYS A 650 -21.05 -39.91 24.75
N ASN A 651 -21.85 -38.89 25.07
CA ASN A 651 -22.72 -38.23 24.07
C ASN A 651 -21.90 -37.57 22.94
N LEU A 652 -20.73 -37.01 23.26
CA LEU A 652 -19.81 -36.43 22.27
C LEU A 652 -19.18 -37.48 21.36
N GLU A 653 -18.81 -38.63 21.91
CA GLU A 653 -18.31 -39.77 21.12
C GLU A 653 -19.39 -40.32 20.19
N GLU A 654 -20.62 -40.50 20.70
CA GLU A 654 -21.75 -40.91 19.88
C GLU A 654 -22.09 -39.88 18.79
N PHE A 655 -21.98 -38.58 19.10
CA PHE A 655 -22.15 -37.50 18.14
C PHE A 655 -21.15 -37.61 16.98
N ARG A 656 -19.86 -37.72 17.29
CA ARG A 656 -18.80 -37.89 16.29
C ARG A 656 -19.04 -39.12 15.41
N ALA A 657 -19.40 -40.24 16.02
CA ALA A 657 -19.69 -41.48 15.30
C ALA A 657 -20.88 -41.33 14.34
N ARG A 658 -21.99 -40.71 14.80
CA ARG A 658 -23.17 -40.46 13.95
C ARG A 658 -22.86 -39.50 12.81
N LEU A 659 -22.14 -38.42 13.09
CA LEU A 659 -21.77 -37.41 12.10
C LEU A 659 -20.94 -38.05 10.98
N ASN A 660 -19.87 -38.75 11.33
CA ASN A 660 -18.98 -39.41 10.35
C ASN A 660 -19.73 -40.45 9.51
N LYS A 661 -20.62 -41.23 10.14
CA LYS A 661 -21.46 -42.18 9.42
C LYS A 661 -22.32 -41.49 8.37
N ASN A 662 -22.99 -40.39 8.73
CA ASN A 662 -23.93 -39.70 7.84
C ASN A 662 -23.22 -38.91 6.74
N VAL A 663 -22.05 -38.31 7.02
CA VAL A 663 -21.19 -37.67 6.01
C VAL A 663 -20.81 -38.68 4.93
N ASN A 664 -20.37 -39.87 5.34
CA ASN A 664 -19.97 -40.92 4.40
C ASN A 664 -21.18 -41.43 3.58
N LEU A 665 -22.36 -41.55 4.18
CA LEU A 665 -23.58 -41.96 3.46
C LEU A 665 -23.97 -40.97 2.36
N ILE A 666 -23.98 -39.66 2.64
CA ILE A 666 -24.38 -38.63 1.67
C ILE A 666 -23.37 -38.54 0.51
N ARG A 667 -22.08 -38.64 0.80
CA ARG A 667 -21.04 -38.63 -0.24
C ARG A 667 -21.13 -39.87 -1.14
N ASN A 668 -21.35 -41.05 -0.57
CA ASN A 668 -21.52 -42.29 -1.33
C ASN A 668 -22.76 -42.28 -2.26
N VAL A 669 -23.85 -41.62 -1.85
CA VAL A 669 -25.05 -41.44 -2.69
C VAL A 669 -24.75 -40.48 -3.86
N THR A 670 -23.99 -39.42 -3.62
CA THR A 670 -23.63 -38.41 -4.65
C THR A 670 -22.70 -39.01 -5.72
N THR A 671 -21.81 -39.94 -5.34
CA THR A 671 -20.95 -40.69 -6.28
C THR A 671 -21.69 -41.78 -7.05
N ALA A 672 -22.76 -42.37 -6.48
CA ALA A 672 -23.53 -43.43 -7.14
C ALA A 672 -24.40 -42.92 -8.30
N ASP A 673 -24.88 -41.68 -8.24
CA ASP A 673 -25.64 -41.04 -9.33
C ASP A 673 -24.73 -40.52 -10.47
N ALA A 674 -23.40 -40.54 -10.30
CA ALA A 674 -22.43 -39.97 -11.22
C ALA A 674 -21.63 -40.98 -12.09
N VAL A 675 -21.80 -42.30 -11.92
CA VAL A 675 -20.96 -43.30 -12.63
C VAL A 675 -21.77 -44.18 -13.59
N SER A 676 -21.77 -43.77 -14.86
CA SER A 676 -21.67 -44.67 -16.02
C SER A 676 -20.36 -44.37 -16.75
N ALA A 677 -19.21 -44.58 -16.11
CA ALA A 677 -17.92 -44.75 -16.79
C ALA A 677 -16.82 -45.24 -15.81
N GLY A 678 -16.38 -46.49 -16.00
CA GLY A 678 -15.04 -46.98 -15.66
C GLY A 678 -14.71 -47.23 -14.17
N PRO A 679 -13.90 -48.27 -13.85
CA PRO A 679 -13.37 -48.47 -12.51
C PRO A 679 -12.23 -47.48 -12.28
N PHE A 680 -12.41 -46.51 -11.40
CA PHE A 680 -11.38 -45.58 -10.95
C PHE A 680 -11.09 -45.79 -9.47
N GLU A 681 -9.79 -45.66 -9.15
CA GLU A 681 -9.14 -45.89 -7.86
C GLU A 681 -9.75 -45.06 -6.72
N GLU A 682 -9.71 -45.64 -5.51
CA GLU A 682 -10.24 -45.09 -4.27
C GLU A 682 -9.58 -43.74 -3.90
N THR A 683 -10.28 -42.62 -4.12
CA THR A 683 -9.92 -41.32 -3.56
C THR A 683 -10.24 -41.27 -2.06
N HIS A 684 -9.23 -41.07 -1.22
CA HIS A 684 -9.33 -41.10 0.25
C HIS A 684 -10.10 -39.89 0.84
N SER A 685 -10.85 -40.17 1.91
CA SER A 685 -11.99 -39.41 2.44
C SER A 685 -11.62 -38.61 3.71
N SER A 686 -11.80 -37.28 3.70
CA SER A 686 -11.65 -36.43 4.90
C SER A 686 -13.02 -36.10 5.53
N THR A 687 -13.35 -36.71 6.68
CA THR A 687 -14.50 -36.35 7.52
C THR A 687 -14.22 -35.08 8.35
N PRO A 688 -15.22 -34.23 8.66
CA PRO A 688 -14.99 -33.01 9.44
C PRO A 688 -14.44 -33.31 10.85
N ALA A 689 -13.39 -32.59 11.24
CA ALA A 689 -12.77 -32.73 12.55
C ALA A 689 -13.59 -32.01 13.64
N VAL A 690 -14.00 -32.74 14.68
CA VAL A 690 -14.77 -32.18 15.82
C VAL A 690 -13.84 -31.86 16.98
N ILE A 691 -13.53 -30.58 17.17
CA ILE A 691 -12.68 -30.08 18.26
C ILE A 691 -13.57 -29.61 19.42
N ALA A 692 -13.61 -30.40 20.48
CA ALA A 692 -14.36 -30.08 21.70
C ALA A 692 -13.48 -29.26 22.66
N ARG A 693 -13.95 -28.07 23.07
CA ARG A 693 -13.25 -27.21 24.04
C ARG A 693 -14.16 -26.94 25.23
N GLU A 694 -13.73 -27.34 26.43
CA GLU A 694 -14.41 -26.96 27.67
C GLU A 694 -14.19 -25.47 27.97
N GLY A 695 -15.27 -24.78 28.33
CA GLY A 695 -15.21 -23.42 28.83
C GLY A 695 -14.38 -23.36 30.11
N LYS A 696 -13.39 -22.46 30.16
CA LYS A 696 -12.76 -22.07 31.42
C LYS A 696 -13.79 -21.30 32.23
N LYS A 697 -13.88 -21.61 33.54
CA LYS A 697 -14.76 -20.90 34.47
C LYS A 697 -14.55 -19.39 34.29
N GLY A 698 -15.61 -18.67 33.91
CA GLY A 698 -15.58 -17.22 33.90
C GLY A 698 -15.16 -16.76 35.30
N THR A 699 -14.07 -16.00 35.37
CA THR A 699 -13.82 -15.21 36.58
C THR A 699 -14.88 -14.13 36.52
N GLU A 700 -15.99 -14.32 37.23
CA GLU A 700 -16.87 -13.20 37.56
C GLU A 700 -15.98 -12.15 38.23
N ILE A 701 -15.67 -11.09 37.51
CA ILE A 701 -15.22 -9.86 38.13
C ILE A 701 -16.41 -9.39 38.95
N GLN A 702 -16.34 -9.61 40.27
CA GLN A 702 -17.22 -8.94 41.21
C GLN A 702 -17.06 -7.44 40.97
N VAL A 703 -18.07 -6.84 40.35
CA VAL A 703 -18.24 -5.39 40.38
C VAL A 703 -18.61 -5.05 41.82
N SER A 704 -17.59 -4.81 42.63
CA SER A 704 -17.76 -4.26 43.96
C SER A 704 -18.36 -2.86 43.81
N SER A 705 -19.64 -2.72 44.14
CA SER A 705 -20.32 -1.45 44.32
C SER A 705 -19.72 -0.74 45.55
N GLY A 706 -18.56 -0.09 45.35
CA GLY A 706 -17.96 0.83 46.30
C GLY A 706 -18.70 2.16 46.24
N SER A 707 -19.65 2.36 47.16
CA SER A 707 -20.26 3.67 47.40
C SER A 707 -19.30 4.57 48.18
N SER A 708 -18.35 5.19 47.49
CA SER A 708 -17.55 6.26 48.07
C SER A 708 -18.37 7.56 48.03
N LYS A 709 -18.98 7.89 49.17
CA LYS A 709 -19.50 9.24 49.42
C LYS A 709 -18.32 10.20 49.52
N THR A 710 -18.04 10.93 48.45
CA THR A 710 -17.24 12.16 48.51
C THR A 710 -18.16 13.34 48.20
N SER A 711 -18.34 14.21 49.19
CA SER A 711 -19.10 15.46 49.06
C SER A 711 -18.38 16.40 48.09
N ALA A 712 -18.76 16.40 46.82
CA ALA A 712 -18.35 17.44 45.89
C ALA A 712 -19.22 18.69 46.16
N ARG A 713 -18.61 19.69 46.79
CA ARG A 713 -19.13 21.06 46.77
C ARG A 713 -19.13 21.53 45.32
N THR A 714 -20.33 21.82 44.82
CA THR A 714 -20.55 22.46 43.53
C THR A 714 -20.05 23.90 43.59
N ASN A 715 -18.96 24.20 42.89
CA ASN A 715 -18.63 25.57 42.52
C ASN A 715 -19.31 25.88 41.18
N PRO A 716 -19.87 27.10 41.01
CA PRO A 716 -20.49 27.51 39.76
C PRO A 716 -19.45 27.64 38.64
N VAL A 717 -19.85 27.19 37.44
CA VAL A 717 -19.09 27.07 36.20
C VAL A 717 -18.57 28.43 35.71
N THR A 718 -17.26 28.56 35.50
CA THR A 718 -16.66 29.64 34.70
C THR A 718 -16.41 29.13 33.29
N GLU A 719 -17.25 29.53 32.32
CA GLU A 719 -17.01 29.26 30.90
C GLU A 719 -15.81 30.08 30.41
N HIS A 720 -14.86 29.43 29.73
CA HIS A 720 -13.70 30.09 29.11
C HIS A 720 -14.18 31.09 28.04
N GLN A 721 -13.97 32.38 28.27
CA GLN A 721 -14.34 33.45 27.32
C GLN A 721 -13.78 33.20 25.91
N TRP A 722 -12.56 32.63 25.83
CA TRP A 722 -11.92 32.24 24.57
C TRP A 722 -12.77 31.23 23.77
N LEU A 723 -13.25 30.17 24.43
CA LEU A 723 -14.06 29.12 23.79
C LEU A 723 -15.42 29.67 23.37
N THR A 724 -16.10 30.42 24.25
CA THR A 724 -17.40 31.03 23.94
C THR A 724 -17.31 31.94 22.70
N CYS A 725 -16.23 32.73 22.59
CA CYS A 725 -15.99 33.57 21.42
C CYS A 725 -15.81 32.74 20.15
N MET A 726 -14.97 31.70 20.20
CA MET A 726 -14.68 30.87 19.04
C MET A 726 -15.87 30.02 18.60
N GLU A 727 -16.63 29.44 19.54
CA GLU A 727 -17.85 28.69 19.23
C GLU A 727 -18.87 29.56 18.51
N ARG A 728 -19.15 30.76 19.04
CA ARG A 728 -20.06 31.74 18.42
C ARG A 728 -19.63 32.07 16.98
N PHE A 729 -18.36 32.44 16.81
CA PHE A 729 -17.82 32.76 15.49
C PHE A 729 -17.90 31.55 14.54
N SER A 730 -17.50 30.36 15.01
CA SER A 730 -17.44 29.14 14.21
C SER A 730 -18.81 28.72 13.68
N GLY A 731 -19.88 28.87 14.48
CA GLY A 731 -21.24 28.57 14.06
C GLY A 731 -21.77 29.52 13.00
N CYS A 732 -21.30 30.77 12.98
CA CYS A 732 -21.66 31.76 11.97
C CYS A 732 -20.83 31.57 10.70
N MET A 733 -19.53 31.34 10.84
CA MET A 733 -18.62 31.04 9.74
C MET A 733 -19.01 29.74 9.02
N GLY A 734 -19.44 28.71 9.76
CA GLY A 734 -19.93 27.46 9.18
C GLY A 734 -21.16 27.65 8.29
N ARG A 735 -22.11 28.49 8.71
CA ARG A 735 -23.27 28.88 7.89
C ARG A 735 -22.82 29.64 6.64
N PHE A 736 -21.98 30.66 6.83
CA PHE A 736 -21.45 31.47 5.72
C PHE A 736 -20.66 30.65 4.70
N TRP A 737 -19.83 29.70 5.15
CA TRP A 737 -19.10 28.79 4.28
C TRP A 737 -20.02 27.91 3.45
N LYS A 738 -21.07 27.36 4.07
CA LYS A 738 -22.08 26.55 3.37
C LYS A 738 -22.77 27.37 2.26
N ASP A 739 -23.20 28.58 2.58
CA ASP A 739 -23.81 29.50 1.61
C ASP A 739 -22.85 29.84 0.47
N THR A 740 -21.57 30.05 0.78
CA THR A 740 -20.50 30.33 -0.20
C THR A 740 -20.30 29.14 -1.15
N ILE A 741 -20.28 27.91 -0.62
CA ILE A 741 -20.12 26.68 -1.41
C ILE A 741 -21.34 26.45 -2.31
N GLU A 742 -22.55 26.58 -1.79
CA GLU A 742 -23.80 26.42 -2.55
C GLU A 742 -23.85 27.44 -3.69
N THR A 743 -23.57 28.70 -3.38
CA THR A 743 -23.45 29.78 -4.35
C THR A 743 -22.41 29.48 -5.43
N SER A 744 -21.25 28.91 -5.09
CA SER A 744 -20.23 28.53 -6.06
C SER A 744 -20.64 27.34 -6.94
N ARG A 745 -21.38 26.37 -6.39
CA ARG A 745 -21.80 25.14 -7.08
C ARG A 745 -22.94 25.39 -8.07
N GLU A 746 -23.94 26.18 -7.69
CA GLU A 746 -25.00 26.60 -8.61
C GLU A 746 -24.43 27.27 -9.87
N ARG A 747 -23.35 28.04 -9.70
CA ARG A 747 -22.67 28.75 -10.80
C ARG A 747 -21.88 27.82 -11.72
N LEU A 748 -21.25 26.77 -11.18
CA LEU A 748 -20.61 25.71 -11.97
C LEU A 748 -21.65 24.92 -12.80
N GLY A 749 -22.85 24.70 -12.26
CA GLY A 749 -23.93 23.94 -12.92
C GLY A 749 -24.66 24.69 -14.04
N GLN A 750 -24.74 26.02 -14.01
CA GLN A 750 -25.52 26.82 -14.96
C GLN A 750 -24.74 27.29 -16.22
N GLY A 751 -23.46 26.93 -16.40
CA GLY A 751 -22.66 27.48 -17.50
C GLY A 751 -21.32 26.80 -17.80
N ALA A 752 -21.23 25.47 -17.74
CA ALA A 752 -19.98 24.72 -17.98
C ALA A 752 -19.30 24.93 -19.35
N SER A 753 -19.96 25.63 -20.29
CA SER A 753 -19.40 25.97 -21.61
C SER A 753 -18.75 27.37 -21.69
N ALA A 754 -18.80 28.19 -20.63
CA ALA A 754 -18.37 29.60 -20.67
C ALA A 754 -17.40 30.03 -19.54
N VAL A 755 -17.03 29.12 -18.63
CA VAL A 755 -16.10 29.43 -17.52
C VAL A 755 -14.66 29.19 -17.96
N ASP A 756 -13.77 30.15 -17.72
CA ASP A 756 -12.33 30.01 -17.94
C ASP A 756 -11.76 28.78 -17.18
N GLY A 757 -10.90 28.01 -17.83
CA GLY A 757 -10.39 26.74 -17.30
C GLY A 757 -9.64 26.91 -15.97
N GLN A 758 -8.98 28.06 -15.77
CA GLN A 758 -8.30 28.39 -14.53
C GLN A 758 -9.30 28.69 -13.38
N ALA A 759 -10.38 29.42 -13.66
CA ALA A 759 -11.40 29.74 -12.66
C ALA A 759 -12.13 28.48 -12.18
N ALA A 760 -12.44 27.54 -13.08
CA ALA A 760 -13.03 26.25 -12.72
C ALA A 760 -12.10 25.42 -11.82
N ALA A 761 -10.81 25.37 -12.14
CA ALA A 761 -9.81 24.68 -11.31
C ALA A 761 -9.66 25.31 -9.92
N ASP A 762 -9.68 26.65 -9.83
CA ASP A 762 -9.64 27.36 -8.55
C ASP A 762 -10.91 27.14 -7.72
N LEU A 763 -12.10 27.15 -8.33
CA LEU A 763 -13.36 26.81 -7.62
C LEU A 763 -13.32 25.40 -7.05
N GLU A 764 -12.85 24.41 -7.82
CA GLU A 764 -12.71 23.02 -7.35
C GLU A 764 -11.67 22.90 -6.23
N ARG A 765 -10.52 23.56 -6.36
CA ARG A 765 -9.45 23.52 -5.35
C ARG A 765 -9.89 24.20 -4.04
N LEU A 766 -10.49 25.37 -4.13
CA LEU A 766 -10.89 26.18 -2.98
C LEU A 766 -12.07 25.56 -2.22
N SER A 767 -12.94 24.81 -2.89
CA SER A 767 -14.10 24.16 -2.28
C SER A 767 -13.79 22.86 -1.52
N LYS A 768 -12.57 22.30 -1.65
CA LYS A 768 -12.15 21.12 -0.87
C LYS A 768 -12.06 21.45 0.60
N ASP A 769 -12.31 20.48 1.47
CA ASP A 769 -12.17 20.68 2.91
C ASP A 769 -10.71 20.75 3.37
N VAL A 770 -10.47 21.44 4.49
CA VAL A 770 -9.18 21.42 5.19
C VAL A 770 -9.10 20.12 5.98
N VAL A 771 -8.10 19.29 5.69
CA VAL A 771 -7.89 18.01 6.37
C VAL A 771 -6.92 18.20 7.53
N VAL A 772 -7.40 17.88 8.74
CA VAL A 772 -6.59 17.83 9.96
C VAL A 772 -6.34 16.36 10.28
N ALA A 773 -5.10 15.91 10.09
CA ALA A 773 -4.66 14.61 10.55
C ALA A 773 -4.44 14.65 12.06
N LEU A 774 -5.25 13.88 12.78
CA LEU A 774 -5.13 13.74 14.22
C LEU A 774 -4.42 12.41 14.51
N ILE A 775 -3.16 12.51 14.93
CA ILE A 775 -2.35 11.34 15.30
C ILE A 775 -2.45 11.18 16.81
N ASP A 776 -3.19 10.18 17.26
CA ASP A 776 -3.50 9.96 18.68
C ASP A 776 -3.90 8.49 18.94
N ASP A 777 -4.68 8.21 19.98
CA ASP A 777 -5.13 6.86 20.38
C ASP A 777 -6.39 6.37 19.64
N GLY A 778 -6.78 7.03 18.55
CA GLY A 778 -8.03 6.81 17.81
C GLY A 778 -9.14 7.79 18.18
N VAL A 779 -10.28 7.71 17.51
CA VAL A 779 -11.42 8.62 17.73
C VAL A 779 -12.72 7.84 17.73
N ASP A 780 -13.53 7.98 18.78
CA ASP A 780 -14.85 7.36 18.86
C ASP A 780 -15.81 8.02 17.86
N SER A 781 -15.88 7.47 16.66
CA SER A 781 -16.63 8.09 15.55
C SER A 781 -18.14 8.23 15.80
N CYS A 782 -18.68 7.40 16.71
CA CYS A 782 -20.08 7.44 17.13
C CYS A 782 -20.37 8.51 18.19
N ASP A 783 -19.37 9.26 18.65
CA ASP A 783 -19.58 10.32 19.62
C ASP A 783 -20.58 11.38 19.12
N PRO A 784 -21.55 11.82 19.94
CA PRO A 784 -22.53 12.82 19.54
C PRO A 784 -21.93 14.13 19.02
N ALA A 785 -20.74 14.52 19.50
CA ALA A 785 -20.07 15.75 19.05
C ALA A 785 -19.72 15.73 17.56
N PHE A 786 -19.65 14.54 16.95
CA PHE A 786 -19.33 14.40 15.53
C PHE A 786 -20.57 14.32 14.64
N SER A 787 -21.80 14.48 15.16
CA SER A 787 -23.06 14.20 14.43
C SER A 787 -23.09 14.73 12.98
N GLY A 788 -23.61 13.92 12.06
CA GLY A 788 -23.64 14.22 10.63
C GLY A 788 -22.29 14.14 9.90
N ARG A 789 -21.25 13.55 10.52
CA ARG A 789 -19.90 13.43 9.94
C ARG A 789 -19.41 11.99 9.94
N ALA A 790 -18.81 11.60 8.82
CA ALA A 790 -17.96 10.43 8.73
C ALA A 790 -16.52 10.83 9.05
N ILE A 791 -15.87 10.06 9.93
CA ILE A 791 -14.45 10.23 10.26
C ILE A 791 -13.70 9.14 9.50
N GLU A 792 -12.80 9.55 8.61
CA GLU A 792 -11.90 8.64 7.92
C GLU A 792 -10.62 8.42 8.74
N GLY A 793 -9.90 7.32 8.48
CA GLY A 793 -8.67 7.07 9.21
C GLY A 793 -7.87 5.83 8.83
N LYS A 794 -6.74 5.71 9.54
CA LYS A 794 -5.80 4.58 9.50
C LYS A 794 -5.42 4.20 10.92
N THR A 795 -4.97 2.98 11.09
CA THR A 795 -4.46 2.49 12.37
C THR A 795 -3.13 1.83 12.15
N PHE A 796 -2.25 1.96 13.13
CA PHE A 796 -0.98 1.25 13.24
C PHE A 796 -0.92 0.41 14.52
N ASP A 797 -2.04 0.31 15.25
CA ASP A 797 -2.21 -0.50 16.45
C ASP A 797 -2.61 -1.93 16.08
N TYR A 798 -1.66 -2.67 15.51
CA TYR A 798 -1.79 -4.09 15.19
C TYR A 798 -1.31 -4.93 16.38
N GLN A 799 -2.22 -5.71 16.99
CA GLN A 799 -1.95 -6.57 18.16
C GLN A 799 -2.19 -8.04 17.81
N ASP A 800 -1.55 -8.95 18.55
CA ASP A 800 -1.79 -10.39 18.41
C ASP A 800 -3.23 -10.73 18.84
N GLY A 801 -4.12 -10.93 17.86
CA GLY A 801 -5.53 -11.27 18.09
C GLY A 801 -6.54 -10.16 17.74
N GLY A 802 -6.10 -8.99 17.28
CA GLY A 802 -7.00 -7.91 16.84
C GLY A 802 -6.31 -6.67 16.30
N VAL A 803 -7.08 -5.82 15.59
CA VAL A 803 -6.60 -4.55 15.06
C VAL A 803 -7.35 -3.42 15.75
N GLY A 804 -6.62 -2.56 16.48
CA GLY A 804 -7.21 -1.39 17.14
C GLY A 804 -7.75 -0.43 16.07
N GLN A 805 -9.06 -0.24 16.00
CA GLN A 805 -9.66 0.52 14.91
C GLN A 805 -9.48 2.04 15.09
N TYR A 806 -9.27 2.76 13.98
CA TYR A 806 -9.08 4.22 14.01
C TYR A 806 -10.34 4.98 14.45
N TYR A 807 -11.50 4.33 14.32
CA TYR A 807 -12.82 4.85 14.66
C TYR A 807 -13.25 4.50 16.09
N ILE A 808 -12.29 4.07 16.92
CA ILE A 808 -12.42 3.74 18.35
C ILE A 808 -11.19 4.28 19.06
N SER A 809 -11.40 5.08 20.10
CA SER A 809 -10.32 5.62 20.93
C SER A 809 -9.97 4.65 22.06
N ALA A 810 -8.69 4.38 22.27
CA ALA A 810 -8.25 3.44 23.30
C ALA A 810 -8.52 3.96 24.73
N LYS A 811 -8.43 5.28 24.97
CA LYS A 811 -8.63 5.91 26.28
C LYS A 811 -9.59 7.10 26.25
N GLY A 812 -10.12 7.46 25.08
CA GLY A 812 -10.92 8.65 24.84
C GLY A 812 -10.10 9.92 24.57
N HIS A 813 -8.77 9.87 24.56
CA HIS A 813 -7.93 11.06 24.44
C HIS A 813 -8.04 11.70 23.05
N GLY A 814 -7.88 10.91 21.99
CA GLY A 814 -8.06 11.38 20.62
C GLY A 814 -9.49 11.85 20.35
N THR A 815 -10.51 11.23 20.96
CA THR A 815 -11.89 11.73 20.91
C THR A 815 -12.00 13.15 21.47
N GLU A 816 -11.39 13.44 22.62
CA GLU A 816 -11.35 14.79 23.19
C GLU A 816 -10.61 15.78 22.27
N MET A 817 -9.47 15.39 21.69
CA MET A 817 -8.71 16.23 20.76
C MET A 817 -9.53 16.58 19.51
N ALA A 818 -10.18 15.58 18.91
CA ALA A 818 -11.08 15.77 17.77
C ALA A 818 -12.24 16.72 18.10
N ARG A 819 -12.85 16.60 19.29
CA ARG A 819 -13.88 17.55 19.75
C ARG A 819 -13.34 18.97 19.83
N MET A 820 -12.16 19.18 20.40
CA MET A 820 -11.57 20.52 20.54
C MET A 820 -11.23 21.17 19.20
N ILE A 821 -10.68 20.41 18.24
CA ILE A 821 -10.46 20.89 16.88
C ILE A 821 -11.77 21.35 16.24
N LEU A 822 -12.83 20.53 16.34
CA LEU A 822 -14.12 20.81 15.72
C LEU A 822 -14.95 21.88 16.45
N LYS A 823 -14.71 22.08 17.75
CA LYS A 823 -15.29 23.17 18.55
C LYS A 823 -14.84 24.54 18.04
N VAL A 824 -13.59 24.63 17.58
CA VAL A 824 -13.04 25.84 16.98
C VAL A 824 -13.35 25.91 15.49
N CYS A 825 -13.23 24.80 14.76
CA CYS A 825 -13.45 24.73 13.32
C CYS A 825 -14.36 23.56 12.91
N PRO A 826 -15.70 23.74 12.97
CA PRO A 826 -16.67 22.71 12.63
C PRO A 826 -16.75 22.43 11.13
N MET A 827 -15.96 23.08 10.28
CA MET A 827 -15.90 22.77 8.85
C MET A 827 -14.77 21.78 8.53
N ALA A 828 -13.79 21.62 9.43
CA ALA A 828 -12.62 20.79 9.19
C ALA A 828 -12.98 19.31 9.05
N SER A 829 -12.24 18.61 8.17
CA SER A 829 -12.30 17.16 8.04
C SER A 829 -11.23 16.54 8.94
N ILE A 830 -11.65 15.69 9.88
CA ILE A 830 -10.74 14.95 10.76
C ILE A 830 -10.31 13.65 10.07
N TYR A 831 -9.00 13.44 9.98
CA TYR A 831 -8.40 12.17 9.60
C TYR A 831 -7.74 11.52 10.82
N SER A 832 -8.43 10.54 11.41
CA SER A 832 -7.97 9.85 12.62
C SER A 832 -6.87 8.85 12.30
N ILE A 833 -5.73 8.95 12.98
CA ILE A 833 -4.63 7.98 12.85
C ILE A 833 -4.30 7.43 14.24
N ARG A 834 -4.64 6.16 14.46
CA ARG A 834 -4.44 5.49 15.76
C ARG A 834 -3.02 4.93 15.87
N LEU A 835 -2.33 5.32 16.94
CA LEU A 835 -0.98 4.89 17.29
C LEU A 835 -0.97 3.55 18.05
N LYS A 836 0.12 2.81 17.90
CA LYS A 836 0.42 1.66 18.75
C LYS A 836 0.99 2.16 20.07
N THR A 837 0.50 1.60 21.17
CA THR A 837 1.01 1.92 22.51
C THR A 837 1.39 0.67 23.28
N HIS A 838 2.45 0.75 24.06
CA HIS A 838 2.93 -0.31 24.96
C HIS A 838 2.76 0.12 26.40
N ILE A 839 2.38 -0.79 27.29
CA ILE A 839 2.36 -0.52 28.72
C ILE A 839 3.76 -0.82 29.26
N SER A 840 4.45 0.21 29.77
CA SER A 840 5.76 0.02 30.39
C SER A 840 5.62 -0.84 31.66
N PRO A 841 6.35 -1.97 31.76
CA PRO A 841 6.23 -2.90 32.88
C PRO A 841 6.67 -2.29 34.22
N GLU A 842 7.50 -1.24 34.21
CA GLU A 842 8.07 -0.65 35.43
C GLU A 842 7.20 0.45 36.05
N LYS A 843 6.34 1.13 35.26
CA LYS A 843 5.57 2.31 35.71
C LYS A 843 4.07 2.25 35.40
N GLY A 844 3.61 1.25 34.64
CA GLY A 844 2.21 1.14 34.21
C GLY A 844 1.75 2.26 33.28
N HIS A 845 2.66 3.13 32.81
CA HIS A 845 2.37 4.18 31.85
C HIS A 845 2.44 3.64 30.42
N SER A 846 1.54 4.12 29.58
CA SER A 846 1.46 3.77 28.17
C SER A 846 2.42 4.65 27.37
N THR A 847 3.39 4.02 26.71
CA THR A 847 4.40 4.67 25.85
C THR A 847 4.04 4.44 24.39
N ILE A 848 4.21 5.46 23.56
CA ILE A 848 3.95 5.38 22.12
C ILE A 848 5.12 4.65 21.44
N ASP A 849 4.80 3.75 20.53
CA ASP A 849 5.79 3.13 19.67
C ASP A 849 6.29 4.12 18.60
N ALA A 850 7.61 4.39 18.59
CA ALA A 850 8.22 5.40 17.74
C ALA A 850 8.08 5.09 16.23
N ALA A 851 8.13 3.81 15.85
CA ALA A 851 7.92 3.39 14.46
C ALA A 851 6.47 3.67 14.03
N SER A 852 5.48 3.31 14.87
CA SER A 852 4.07 3.63 14.61
C SER A 852 3.82 5.13 14.45
N ALA A 853 4.53 5.98 15.21
CA ALA A 853 4.45 7.42 15.08
C ALA A 853 4.98 7.91 13.72
N ALA A 854 6.10 7.34 13.25
CA ALA A 854 6.63 7.68 11.93
C ALA A 854 5.67 7.26 10.80
N PHE A 855 5.13 6.03 10.86
CA PHE A 855 4.13 5.57 9.89
C PHE A 855 2.83 6.39 9.95
N ALA A 856 2.45 6.87 11.13
CA ALA A 856 1.29 7.74 11.29
C ALA A 856 1.49 9.10 10.61
N ILE A 857 2.68 9.71 10.75
CA ILE A 857 3.02 10.95 10.06
C ILE A 857 3.03 10.70 8.54
N GLU A 858 3.60 9.58 8.09
CA GLU A 858 3.62 9.20 6.67
C GLU A 858 2.20 9.08 6.11
N ALA A 859 1.30 8.41 6.83
CA ALA A 859 -0.11 8.29 6.46
C ALA A 859 -0.82 9.66 6.35
N ALA A 860 -0.48 10.61 7.21
CA ALA A 860 -1.00 11.98 7.11
C ALA A 860 -0.52 12.68 5.83
N LEU A 861 0.74 12.49 5.44
CA LEU A 861 1.31 13.03 4.21
C LEU A 861 0.66 12.39 2.97
N GLU A 862 0.48 11.07 2.96
CA GLU A 862 -0.20 10.35 1.88
C GLU A 862 -1.64 10.82 1.69
N LYS A 863 -2.35 11.10 2.79
CA LYS A 863 -3.70 11.67 2.78
C LYS A 863 -3.73 13.13 2.31
N LYS A 864 -2.55 13.77 2.17
CA LYS A 864 -2.38 15.20 1.86
C LYS A 864 -3.03 16.09 2.91
N ALA A 865 -2.85 15.75 4.18
CA ALA A 865 -3.32 16.58 5.29
C ALA A 865 -2.70 17.98 5.22
N SER A 866 -3.50 19.01 5.48
CA SER A 866 -3.02 20.39 5.54
C SER A 866 -2.38 20.68 6.91
N ILE A 867 -2.92 20.04 7.95
CA ILE A 867 -2.50 20.21 9.34
C ILE A 867 -2.29 18.82 9.93
N ILE A 868 -1.20 18.62 10.66
CA ILE A 868 -0.95 17.46 11.50
C ILE A 868 -0.99 17.92 12.96
N SER A 869 -1.90 17.34 13.75
CA SER A 869 -2.02 17.58 15.18
C SER A 869 -1.50 16.36 15.95
N MET A 870 -0.44 16.57 16.72
CA MET A 870 0.23 15.54 17.54
C MET A 870 0.16 15.95 19.02
N SER A 871 -0.88 15.52 19.70
CA SER A 871 -1.11 15.83 21.13
C SER A 871 -0.39 14.84 22.05
N TRP A 872 0.83 14.48 21.68
CA TRP A 872 1.66 13.51 22.39
C TRP A 872 3.14 13.88 22.27
N THR A 873 3.93 13.33 23.19
CA THR A 873 5.38 13.48 23.20
C THR A 873 6.05 12.13 23.43
N ILE A 874 7.21 11.93 22.82
CA ILE A 874 8.09 10.80 23.11
C ILE A 874 9.50 11.31 23.47
N PRO A 875 10.28 10.55 24.25
CA PRO A 875 11.70 10.84 24.43
C PRO A 875 12.42 10.94 23.08
N VAL A 876 13.45 11.77 23.01
CA VAL A 876 14.32 11.83 21.82
C VAL A 876 14.90 10.43 21.59
N PRO A 877 14.64 9.79 20.43
CA PRO A 877 15.23 8.50 20.13
C PRO A 877 16.76 8.61 20.04
N GLU A 878 17.47 7.54 20.41
CA GLU A 878 18.94 7.50 20.45
C GLU A 878 19.54 7.83 19.08
N ASP A 879 20.65 8.57 19.06
CA ASP A 879 21.33 8.94 17.83
C ASP A 879 21.82 7.70 17.07
N GLY A 880 21.55 7.66 15.76
CA GLY A 880 21.86 6.51 14.92
C GLY A 880 20.85 5.34 14.98
N SER A 881 19.88 5.36 15.91
CA SER A 881 18.82 4.35 15.96
C SER A 881 17.95 4.33 14.70
N LYS A 882 17.37 3.16 14.36
CA LYS A 882 16.49 3.02 13.18
C LYS A 882 15.23 3.87 13.34
N GLU A 883 14.71 3.96 14.56
CA GLU A 883 13.53 4.73 14.94
C GLU A 883 13.77 6.22 14.71
N LYS A 884 14.94 6.75 15.12
CA LYS A 884 15.31 8.14 14.86
C LYS A 884 15.41 8.41 13.37
N GLN A 885 16.10 7.55 12.61
CA GLN A 885 16.26 7.69 11.17
C GLN A 885 14.90 7.72 10.45
N LEU A 886 13.97 6.84 10.85
CA LEU A 886 12.63 6.77 10.28
C LEU A 886 11.80 8.03 10.59
N LEU A 887 11.81 8.47 11.85
CA LEU A 887 11.12 9.70 12.29
C LEU A 887 11.70 10.94 11.59
N ASP A 888 13.02 11.08 11.57
CA ASP A 888 13.69 12.22 10.95
C ASP A 888 13.41 12.28 9.44
N ALA A 889 13.41 11.14 8.74
CA ALA A 889 13.11 11.06 7.32
C ALA A 889 11.67 11.50 7.00
N VAL A 890 10.68 11.02 7.77
CA VAL A 890 9.28 11.40 7.54
C VAL A 890 9.00 12.85 7.93
N LEU A 891 9.63 13.35 9.01
CA LEU A 891 9.52 14.75 9.42
C LEU A 891 10.20 15.70 8.43
N GLU A 892 11.31 15.28 7.81
CA GLU A 892 11.93 16.02 6.71
C GLU A 892 10.97 16.15 5.52
N ARG A 893 10.28 15.06 5.18
CA ARG A 893 9.28 15.05 4.11
C ARG A 893 8.09 15.95 4.43
N ALA A 894 7.59 15.92 5.67
CA ALA A 894 6.54 16.83 6.13
C ALA A 894 6.97 18.29 6.00
N CYS A 895 8.22 18.60 6.37
CA CYS A 895 8.81 19.93 6.19
C CYS A 895 8.88 20.36 4.71
N ARG A 896 9.25 19.45 3.80
CA ARG A 896 9.33 19.71 2.35
C ARG A 896 7.96 19.92 1.72
N GLN A 897 6.94 19.18 2.17
CA GLN A 897 5.56 19.31 1.71
C GLN A 897 4.84 20.52 2.33
N LYS A 898 5.52 21.29 3.19
CA LYS A 898 4.99 22.49 3.86
C LYS A 898 3.71 22.20 4.67
N VAL A 899 3.63 21.02 5.28
CA VAL A 899 2.52 20.67 6.17
C VAL A 899 2.68 21.38 7.52
N LEU A 900 1.60 21.93 8.05
CA LEU A 900 1.60 22.60 9.36
C LEU A 900 1.59 21.55 10.47
N MET A 901 2.63 21.51 11.29
CA MET A 901 2.78 20.51 12.36
C MET A 901 2.61 21.16 13.73
N PHE A 902 1.57 20.75 14.45
CA PHE A 902 1.26 21.16 15.83
C PHE A 902 1.62 20.06 16.80
N CYS A 903 2.30 20.40 17.88
CA CYS A 903 2.72 19.47 18.91
C CYS A 903 2.56 20.05 20.32
N SER A 904 2.22 19.21 21.28
CA SER A 904 2.07 19.62 22.68
C SER A 904 3.42 19.73 23.39
N SER A 905 3.52 20.69 24.30
CA SER A 905 4.58 20.66 25.32
C SER A 905 4.44 19.45 26.23
N SER A 906 5.59 18.94 26.67
CA SER A 906 5.65 17.91 27.70
C SER A 906 5.17 18.46 29.04
N ASP A 907 4.35 17.68 29.73
CA ASP A 907 3.93 17.98 31.10
C ASP A 907 5.04 17.60 32.12
N GLN A 908 6.15 16.99 31.67
CA GLN A 908 7.27 16.59 32.51
C GLN A 908 8.26 17.75 32.72
N ILE A 909 8.51 18.07 33.99
CA ILE A 909 9.31 19.23 34.42
C ILE A 909 10.80 19.15 33.99
N ASN A 910 11.34 17.95 33.76
CA ASN A 910 12.79 17.74 33.61
C ASN A 910 13.26 17.48 32.17
N ALA A 911 12.37 17.47 31.18
CA ALA A 911 12.74 17.14 29.82
C ALA A 911 12.42 18.31 28.88
N THR A 912 13.49 18.96 28.43
CA THR A 912 13.44 20.18 27.61
C THR A 912 13.35 19.87 26.11
N GLU A 913 13.72 18.65 25.70
CA GLU A 913 13.68 18.20 24.31
C GLU A 913 12.87 16.91 24.19
N HIS A 914 11.89 16.92 23.28
CA HIS A 914 11.00 15.81 23.01
C HIS A 914 10.68 15.72 21.53
N TYR A 915 10.46 14.51 21.03
CA TYR A 915 9.91 14.35 19.70
C TYR A 915 8.38 14.53 19.73
N PRO A 916 7.79 15.10 18.66
CA PRO A 916 8.43 15.45 17.40
C PRO A 916 9.10 16.85 17.37
N SER A 917 8.88 17.71 18.39
CA SER A 917 9.28 19.12 18.35
C SER A 917 10.80 19.38 18.39
N ALA A 918 11.60 18.43 18.88
CA ALA A 918 13.05 18.50 18.89
C ALA A 918 13.64 18.46 17.47
N TYR A 919 12.98 17.80 16.52
CA TYR A 919 13.44 17.76 15.13
C TYR A 919 13.20 19.12 14.45
N LYS A 920 14.25 19.87 14.10
CA LYS A 920 14.14 21.20 13.44
C LYS A 920 13.05 22.09 14.08
N ARG A 921 13.17 22.32 15.40
CA ARG A 921 12.19 23.01 16.27
C ARG A 921 11.45 24.20 15.64
N GLN A 922 12.11 24.99 14.81
CA GLN A 922 11.55 26.13 14.09
C GLN A 922 10.50 25.78 13.01
N ARG A 923 10.25 24.49 12.73
CA ARG A 923 9.25 24.01 11.75
C ARG A 923 7.94 23.55 12.41
N PHE A 924 7.86 23.62 13.74
CA PHE A 924 6.74 23.16 14.53
C PHE A 924 6.10 24.32 15.28
N PHE A 925 4.79 24.21 15.49
CA PHE A 925 4.06 24.97 16.50
C PHE A 925 4.05 24.17 17.80
N LEU A 926 4.92 24.53 18.74
CA LEU A 926 4.94 23.93 20.08
C LEU A 926 3.98 24.70 21.00
N ILE A 927 2.89 24.05 21.38
CA ILE A 927 1.77 24.68 22.07
C ILE A 927 1.76 24.30 23.55
N GLY A 928 1.63 25.31 24.41
CA GLY A 928 1.51 25.15 25.86
C GLY A 928 0.10 25.46 26.35
N ALA A 929 -0.27 24.90 27.50
CA ALA A 929 -1.54 25.19 28.15
C ALA A 929 -1.52 26.54 28.89
N ALA A 930 -2.68 27.20 28.91
CA ALA A 930 -2.95 28.40 29.67
C ALA A 930 -4.27 28.27 30.46
N HIS A 931 -4.36 29.04 31.53
CA HIS A 931 -5.59 29.33 32.25
C HIS A 931 -6.53 30.24 31.43
N ASP A 932 -7.76 30.42 31.90
CA ASP A 932 -8.79 31.25 31.28
C ASP A 932 -8.41 32.74 31.24
N ASP A 933 -7.64 33.21 32.22
CA ASP A 933 -7.07 34.56 32.28
C ASP A 933 -5.84 34.78 31.37
N GLY A 934 -5.46 33.75 30.60
CA GLY A 934 -4.33 33.75 29.69
C GLY A 934 -2.97 33.53 30.37
N SER A 935 -2.92 33.31 31.68
CA SER A 935 -1.68 32.95 32.38
C SER A 935 -1.24 31.53 32.01
N ALA A 936 0.06 31.30 31.90
CA ALA A 936 0.59 30.02 31.47
C ALA A 936 0.47 28.95 32.57
N TYR A 937 0.16 27.70 32.18
CA TYR A 937 0.06 26.56 33.10
C TYR A 937 1.41 25.85 33.27
N GLY A 938 1.88 25.76 34.51
CA GLY A 938 3.15 25.09 34.81
C GLY A 938 4.35 25.80 34.18
N HIS A 939 5.09 25.09 33.31
CA HIS A 939 6.24 25.63 32.58
C HIS A 939 5.89 26.11 31.16
N ALA A 940 4.60 26.07 30.79
CA ALA A 940 4.15 26.60 29.50
C ALA A 940 4.57 28.07 29.35
N GLY A 941 4.91 28.49 28.13
CA GLY A 941 5.24 29.88 27.80
C GLY A 941 6.72 30.29 27.89
N LYS A 942 7.64 29.41 28.32
CA LYS A 942 9.10 29.68 28.22
C LYS A 942 9.67 29.27 26.86
N ASP A 943 9.45 28.03 26.44
CA ASP A 943 9.98 27.45 25.19
C ASP A 943 8.89 27.22 24.12
N ASN A 944 7.66 27.60 24.44
CA ASN A 944 6.51 27.52 23.53
C ASN A 944 6.55 28.59 22.45
N ASP A 945 5.88 28.32 21.33
CA ASP A 945 5.58 29.38 20.35
C ASP A 945 4.36 30.18 20.75
N PHE A 946 3.34 29.49 21.25
CA PHE A 946 2.08 30.06 21.71
C PHE A 946 1.51 29.25 22.87
N ILE A 947 0.66 29.90 23.65
CA ILE A 947 -0.15 29.25 24.69
C ILE A 947 -1.64 29.44 24.39
N PHE A 948 -2.42 28.39 24.63
CA PHE A 948 -3.86 28.35 24.38
C PHE A 948 -4.59 27.82 25.62
N PRO A 949 -5.91 28.05 25.74
CA PRO A 949 -6.69 27.47 26.83
C PRO A 949 -6.45 25.97 26.96
N GLY A 950 -6.02 25.54 28.14
CA GLY A 950 -5.66 24.15 28.38
C GLY A 950 -5.85 23.71 29.82
N VAL A 951 -6.40 24.55 30.70
CA VAL A 951 -6.68 24.23 32.11
C VAL A 951 -8.17 24.30 32.37
N SER A 952 -8.73 23.24 32.97
CA SER A 952 -10.16 23.11 33.27
C SER A 952 -11.02 23.46 32.06
N VAL A 953 -10.66 22.90 30.90
CA VAL A 953 -11.39 23.12 29.65
C VAL A 953 -12.58 22.18 29.59
N ASN A 954 -13.77 22.73 29.36
CA ASN A 954 -14.98 21.95 29.16
C ASN A 954 -14.92 21.21 27.82
N THR A 955 -14.84 19.88 27.88
CA THR A 955 -14.75 19.00 26.71
C THR A 955 -16.11 18.49 26.21
N ASN A 956 -17.22 18.91 26.83
CA ASN A 956 -18.56 18.50 26.41
C ASN A 956 -18.89 18.99 24.99
N GLY A 957 -19.78 18.25 24.31
CA GLY A 957 -20.34 18.63 23.03
C GLY A 957 -21.07 19.97 23.14
N GLY A 958 -20.62 20.95 22.36
CA GLY A 958 -21.21 22.29 22.33
C GLY A 958 -22.72 22.28 22.04
N ASN A 959 -23.38 23.38 22.41
CA ASN A 959 -24.82 23.61 22.35
C ASN A 959 -25.42 23.62 20.92
N SER A 960 -25.43 22.48 20.22
CA SER A 960 -26.19 22.32 18.97
C SER A 960 -27.48 21.48 19.14
N LEU A 961 -28.00 21.33 20.37
CA LEU A 961 -29.30 20.68 20.61
C LEU A 961 -30.27 21.65 21.32
N PRO A 962 -31.55 21.71 20.90
CA PRO A 962 -32.59 22.41 21.63
C PRO A 962 -32.68 21.93 23.09
N LEU A 963 -32.76 22.87 24.03
CA LEU A 963 -32.72 22.70 25.48
C LEU A 963 -33.70 21.67 26.09
N TYR A 964 -34.67 21.16 25.33
CA TYR A 964 -35.70 20.25 25.85
C TYR A 964 -35.31 18.76 25.81
N LEU A 965 -34.14 18.40 25.26
CA LEU A 965 -33.66 17.01 25.18
C LEU A 965 -32.48 16.68 26.12
N ALA A 966 -31.97 17.65 26.87
CA ALA A 966 -30.88 17.43 27.82
C ALA A 966 -31.45 16.97 29.17
N ASP A 967 -31.73 15.68 29.34
CA ASP A 967 -32.05 15.10 30.66
C ASP A 967 -31.14 13.89 31.00
N LYS A 968 -30.55 14.00 32.20
CA LYS A 968 -30.01 12.99 33.15
C LYS A 968 -28.65 12.30 33.06
N THR A 969 -27.69 12.65 32.20
CA THR A 969 -26.34 12.01 32.32
C THR A 969 -25.09 12.86 32.01
N SER A 970 -25.20 14.16 31.71
CA SER A 970 -24.00 14.97 31.45
C SER A 970 -23.29 15.37 32.75
N SER A 971 -22.49 14.47 33.33
CA SER A 971 -21.39 14.89 34.22
C SER A 971 -20.44 15.78 33.41
N THR A 972 -20.28 17.04 33.80
CA THR A 972 -19.34 17.99 33.19
C THR A 972 -17.90 17.45 33.29
N LYS A 973 -17.29 17.06 32.17
CA LYS A 973 -15.90 16.59 32.13
C LYS A 973 -14.96 17.74 31.79
N GLU A 974 -14.23 18.22 32.80
CA GLU A 974 -13.11 19.15 32.62
C GLU A 974 -11.83 18.35 32.37
N SER A 975 -11.09 18.72 31.33
CA SER A 975 -9.76 18.17 31.05
C SER A 975 -8.72 19.31 31.11
N THR A 976 -7.50 18.96 31.54
CA THR A 976 -6.37 19.88 31.63
C THR A 976 -5.16 19.25 30.93
N GLY A 977 -4.44 20.02 30.11
CA GLY A 977 -3.18 19.60 29.49
C GLY A 977 -2.84 20.37 28.23
N SER A 978 -1.54 20.37 27.86
CA SER A 978 -1.04 20.99 26.62
C SER A 978 -1.60 20.32 25.35
N SER A 979 -2.06 19.07 25.46
CA SER A 979 -2.80 18.35 24.41
C SER A 979 -4.05 19.11 23.95
N ILE A 980 -4.86 19.61 24.89
CA ILE A 980 -6.09 20.37 24.60
C ILE A 980 -5.75 21.67 23.88
N ALA A 981 -4.77 22.40 24.42
CA ALA A 981 -4.27 23.64 23.85
C ALA A 981 -3.79 23.44 22.39
N THR A 982 -3.08 22.34 22.13
CA THR A 982 -2.62 21.95 20.79
C THR A 982 -3.78 21.70 19.83
N ALA A 983 -4.81 20.98 20.28
CA ALA A 983 -6.01 20.73 19.48
C ALA A 983 -6.79 22.03 19.16
N LEU A 984 -6.91 22.94 20.12
CA LEU A 984 -7.51 24.26 19.89
C LEU A 984 -6.69 25.11 18.90
N ALA A 985 -5.36 25.07 18.99
CA ALA A 985 -4.47 25.77 18.07
C ALA A 985 -4.58 25.23 16.64
N ALA A 986 -4.62 23.90 16.47
CA ALA A 986 -4.85 23.26 15.18
C ALA A 986 -6.24 23.62 14.61
N GLY A 987 -7.27 23.68 15.47
CA GLY A 987 -8.60 24.15 15.11
C GLY A 987 -8.60 25.62 14.65
N LEU A 988 -7.86 26.50 15.33
CA LEU A 988 -7.73 27.91 14.95
C LEU A 988 -7.03 28.05 13.59
N ALA A 989 -5.95 27.29 13.35
CA ALA A 989 -5.25 27.26 12.07
C ALA A 989 -6.19 26.83 10.92
N ALA A 990 -7.02 25.81 11.15
CA ALA A 990 -8.03 25.40 10.18
C ALA A 990 -9.07 26.50 9.93
N MET A 991 -9.55 27.16 10.99
CA MET A 991 -10.52 28.26 10.88
C MET A 991 -9.97 29.42 10.05
N ILE A 992 -8.74 29.86 10.32
CA ILE A 992 -8.06 30.91 9.56
C ILE A 992 -7.98 30.53 8.08
N THR A 993 -7.56 29.30 7.80
CA THR A 993 -7.49 28.77 6.43
C THR A 993 -8.86 28.81 5.75
N TYR A 994 -9.94 28.43 6.44
CA TYR A 994 -11.30 28.51 5.89
C TYR A 994 -11.74 29.94 5.62
N CYS A 995 -11.37 30.92 6.44
CA CYS A 995 -11.69 32.31 6.17
C CYS A 995 -10.99 32.85 4.91
N PHE A 996 -9.74 32.47 4.67
CA PHE A 996 -9.05 32.76 3.40
C PHE A 996 -9.72 32.04 2.22
N LYS A 997 -10.10 30.77 2.39
CA LYS A 997 -10.82 29.99 1.36
C LYS A 997 -12.17 30.58 1.02
N ALA A 998 -12.97 30.96 2.01
CA ALA A 998 -14.28 31.58 1.81
C ALA A 998 -14.14 32.93 1.09
N SER A 999 -13.16 33.73 1.49
CA SER A 999 -12.84 35.01 0.83
C SER A 999 -12.46 34.81 -0.63
N ALA A 1000 -11.49 33.93 -0.90
CA ALA A 1000 -11.04 33.62 -2.26
C ALA A 1000 -12.15 33.02 -3.12
N LEU A 1001 -12.91 32.07 -2.57
CA LEU A 1001 -14.01 31.39 -3.26
C LEU A 1001 -15.14 32.37 -3.60
N GLY A 1002 -15.48 33.28 -2.68
CA GLY A 1002 -16.45 34.35 -2.90
C GLY A 1002 -16.03 35.31 -4.01
N ILE A 1003 -14.75 35.72 -4.04
CA ILE A 1003 -14.19 36.61 -5.07
C ILE A 1003 -14.21 35.93 -6.45
N VAL A 1004 -13.70 34.70 -6.55
CA VAL A 1004 -13.68 33.95 -7.82
C VAL A 1004 -15.11 33.73 -8.34
N SER A 1005 -16.03 33.40 -7.44
CA SER A 1005 -17.45 33.26 -7.78
C SER A 1005 -18.05 34.58 -8.29
N ALA A 1006 -17.72 35.72 -7.69
CA ALA A 1006 -18.22 37.04 -8.09
C ALA A 1006 -17.68 37.50 -9.46
N ARG A 1007 -16.36 37.34 -9.70
CA ARG A 1007 -15.73 37.66 -10.99
C ARG A 1007 -16.34 36.87 -12.16
N THR A 1008 -16.69 35.62 -11.91
CA THR A 1008 -17.31 34.75 -12.92
C THR A 1008 -18.71 35.24 -13.35
N GLN A 1009 -19.41 36.00 -12.50
CA GLN A 1009 -20.73 36.55 -12.82
C GLN A 1009 -20.71 37.90 -13.57
N GLN A 1010 -19.80 38.81 -13.18
CA GLN A 1010 -19.83 40.21 -13.65
C GLN A 1010 -18.82 40.51 -14.76
N GLY A 1011 -18.08 39.50 -15.23
CA GLY A 1011 -17.06 39.65 -16.28
C GLY A 1011 -15.74 40.22 -15.76
N LYS A 1012 -14.75 40.37 -16.65
CA LYS A 1012 -13.38 40.84 -16.32
C LYS A 1012 -13.33 42.26 -15.70
N ASP A 1013 -14.43 43.01 -15.77
CA ASP A 1013 -14.56 44.40 -15.29
C ASP A 1013 -15.11 44.51 -13.85
N TYR A 1014 -15.28 43.39 -13.13
CA TYR A 1014 -15.59 43.43 -11.69
C TYR A 1014 -14.40 43.96 -10.89
N ILE A 1015 -14.41 45.26 -10.61
CA ILE A 1015 -13.50 45.91 -9.67
C ILE A 1015 -14.17 45.85 -8.29
N SER A 1016 -13.88 44.79 -7.52
CA SER A 1016 -14.17 44.83 -6.09
C SER A 1016 -13.30 45.91 -5.45
N GLY A 1017 -13.89 46.79 -4.64
CA GLY A 1017 -13.14 47.76 -3.87
C GLY A 1017 -12.08 47.04 -3.03
N SER A 1018 -10.79 47.25 -3.37
CA SER A 1018 -9.61 46.58 -2.81
C SER A 1018 -9.74 45.06 -2.70
N GLU A 1019 -9.18 44.32 -3.67
CA GLU A 1019 -9.01 42.86 -3.51
C GLU A 1019 -8.02 42.56 -2.38
N LEU A 1020 -8.57 42.45 -1.17
CA LEU A 1020 -7.85 42.28 0.08
C LEU A 1020 -7.39 40.83 0.32
N VAL A 1021 -7.88 39.85 -0.45
CA VAL A 1021 -7.43 38.45 -0.44
C VAL A 1021 -7.37 37.93 -1.88
N LYS A 1022 -6.28 37.26 -2.25
CA LYS A 1022 -6.08 36.61 -3.56
C LYS A 1022 -6.20 35.08 -3.43
N PRO A 1023 -6.57 34.33 -4.50
CA PRO A 1023 -6.62 32.86 -4.44
C PRO A 1023 -5.30 32.19 -4.02
N GLY A 1024 -4.14 32.78 -4.35
CA GLY A 1024 -2.84 32.29 -3.91
C GLY A 1024 -2.52 32.59 -2.43
N ASP A 1025 -3.25 33.50 -1.78
CA ASP A 1025 -3.06 33.78 -0.35
C ASP A 1025 -3.49 32.60 0.53
N VAL A 1026 -4.37 31.72 0.02
CA VAL A 1026 -4.75 30.46 0.67
C VAL A 1026 -3.55 29.51 0.80
N ASP A 1027 -2.72 29.42 -0.24
CA ASP A 1027 -1.53 28.57 -0.21
C ASP A 1027 -0.42 29.22 0.63
N ARG A 1028 -0.35 30.57 0.64
CA ARG A 1028 0.60 31.32 1.49
C ARG A 1028 0.29 31.19 2.98
N ILE A 1029 -0.97 31.31 3.40
CA ILE A 1029 -1.32 31.18 4.83
C ILE A 1029 -1.14 29.75 5.35
N ALA A 1030 -1.06 28.76 4.46
CA ALA A 1030 -0.72 27.39 4.80
C ALA A 1030 0.81 27.18 5.04
N GLU A 1031 1.64 28.21 4.83
CA GLU A 1031 3.07 28.14 5.15
C GLU A 1031 3.34 28.44 6.62
N HIS A 1032 4.22 27.66 7.26
CA HIS A 1032 4.56 27.77 8.69
C HIS A 1032 4.87 29.20 9.15
N GLU A 1033 5.82 29.89 8.49
CA GLU A 1033 6.23 31.24 8.90
C GLU A 1033 5.11 32.26 8.78
N VAL A 1034 4.30 32.15 7.72
CA VAL A 1034 3.19 33.07 7.45
C VAL A 1034 2.08 32.87 8.48
N LEU A 1035 1.72 31.62 8.79
CA LEU A 1035 0.72 31.34 9.82
C LEU A 1035 1.21 31.73 11.21
N LYS A 1036 2.50 31.51 11.51
CA LYS A 1036 3.12 31.93 12.77
C LYS A 1036 3.08 33.45 12.95
N ALA A 1037 3.43 34.20 11.90
CA ALA A 1037 3.29 35.66 11.90
C ALA A 1037 1.81 36.07 12.04
N ALA A 1038 0.89 35.38 11.37
CA ALA A 1038 -0.54 35.64 11.47
C ALA A 1038 -1.05 35.45 12.91
N PHE A 1039 -0.64 34.39 13.61
CA PHE A 1039 -0.95 34.17 15.03
C PHE A 1039 -0.44 35.34 15.89
N GLY A 1040 0.79 35.80 15.68
CA GLY A 1040 1.34 36.96 16.41
C GLY A 1040 0.57 38.28 16.18
N ARG A 1041 -0.06 38.46 15.01
CA ARG A 1041 -0.85 39.65 14.67
C ARG A 1041 -2.26 39.67 15.28
N PHE A 1042 -2.71 38.59 15.92
CA PHE A 1042 -3.88 38.62 16.79
C PHE A 1042 -3.60 39.36 18.11
N GLY A 1043 -2.33 39.60 18.42
CA GLY A 1043 -1.87 40.25 19.64
C GLY A 1043 -1.47 39.24 20.71
N ASN A 1044 -0.91 39.76 21.80
CA ASN A 1044 -0.51 39.03 23.00
C ASN A 1044 -1.19 39.69 24.20
N MET A 1045 -1.53 38.91 25.23
CA MET A 1045 -1.92 39.48 26.53
C MET A 1045 -0.67 39.99 27.29
N GLU A 1046 -0.86 40.85 28.28
CA GLU A 1046 0.24 41.45 29.07
C GLU A 1046 1.14 40.40 29.76
N ASN A 1047 0.64 39.18 29.92
CA ASN A 1047 1.25 38.05 30.64
C ASN A 1047 1.93 36.99 29.74
N GLY A 1048 1.92 37.08 28.40
CA GLY A 1048 2.66 36.11 27.56
C GLY A 1048 2.17 35.94 26.11
N GLN A 1049 2.54 34.81 25.49
CA GLN A 1049 2.22 34.42 24.09
C GLN A 1049 0.76 33.93 23.90
N PHE A 1050 -0.16 34.36 24.77
CA PHE A 1050 -1.56 33.96 24.69
C PHE A 1050 -2.28 34.74 23.59
N ILE A 1051 -3.09 34.06 22.76
CA ILE A 1051 -3.77 34.67 21.61
C ILE A 1051 -5.20 35.16 21.99
N PRO A 1052 -5.45 36.48 22.09
CA PRO A 1052 -6.74 37.04 22.47
C PRO A 1052 -7.69 37.12 21.27
N VAL A 1053 -8.41 36.03 21.01
CA VAL A 1053 -9.32 35.88 19.86
C VAL A 1053 -10.48 36.88 19.85
N TRP A 1054 -11.01 37.26 21.02
CA TRP A 1054 -12.21 38.08 21.14
C TRP A 1054 -12.14 39.46 20.50
N ASN A 1055 -10.95 40.06 20.40
CA ASN A 1055 -10.75 41.38 19.81
C ASN A 1055 -11.06 41.44 18.31
N ARG A 1056 -10.92 40.30 17.60
CA ARG A 1056 -11.22 40.22 16.16
C ARG A 1056 -12.49 39.42 15.89
N PHE A 1057 -12.63 38.25 16.52
CA PHE A 1057 -13.73 37.34 16.22
C PHE A 1057 -15.07 37.78 16.82
N GLY A 1058 -15.06 38.51 17.94
CA GLY A 1058 -16.27 39.05 18.55
C GLY A 1058 -17.04 39.97 17.58
N PRO A 1059 -16.44 41.10 17.14
CA PRO A 1059 -17.08 42.02 16.21
C PRO A 1059 -17.49 41.37 14.88
N ALA A 1060 -16.69 40.41 14.39
CA ALA A 1060 -17.00 39.70 13.16
C ALA A 1060 -18.21 38.78 13.30
N SER A 1061 -18.39 38.16 14.48
CA SER A 1061 -19.56 37.35 14.80
C SER A 1061 -20.83 38.19 14.74
N ASP A 1062 -20.82 39.40 15.30
CA ASP A 1062 -21.98 40.31 15.27
C ASP A 1062 -22.42 40.62 13.82
N VAL A 1063 -21.46 40.81 12.91
CA VAL A 1063 -21.72 41.07 11.49
C VAL A 1063 -22.24 39.82 10.75
N LEU A 1064 -21.66 38.64 11.03
CA LEU A 1064 -22.08 37.40 10.38
C LEU A 1064 -23.46 36.90 10.85
N GLU A 1065 -23.82 37.17 12.11
CA GLU A 1065 -25.14 36.87 12.67
C GLU A 1065 -26.25 37.77 12.12
N GLY A 1066 -25.92 39.01 11.77
CA GLY A 1066 -26.88 39.96 11.23
C GLY A 1066 -27.56 39.48 9.94
N GLU A 1067 -28.83 39.89 9.76
CA GLU A 1067 -29.60 39.72 8.51
C GLU A 1067 -29.14 40.73 7.45
N ILE A 1068 -27.85 40.72 7.13
CA ILE A 1068 -27.23 41.59 6.13
C ILE A 1068 -26.92 40.83 4.85
N LYS A 1069 -26.73 41.57 3.75
CA LYS A 1069 -26.41 41.02 2.43
C LYS A 1069 -25.11 40.20 2.43
N TYR A 1070 -25.05 39.18 1.57
CA TYR A 1070 -23.91 38.28 1.42
C TYR A 1070 -22.60 39.02 1.15
N GLU A 1071 -22.61 40.08 0.32
CA GLU A 1071 -21.42 40.87 0.00
C GLU A 1071 -20.83 41.57 1.22
N SER A 1072 -21.69 42.01 2.15
CA SER A 1072 -21.24 42.62 3.41
C SER A 1072 -20.59 41.59 4.33
N LYS A 1073 -21.14 40.37 4.39
CA LYS A 1073 -20.54 39.25 5.13
C LYS A 1073 -19.18 38.85 4.54
N LEU A 1074 -19.10 38.74 3.21
CA LEU A 1074 -17.85 38.46 2.51
C LEU A 1074 -16.79 39.54 2.79
N THR A 1075 -17.17 40.82 2.73
CA THR A 1075 -16.27 41.95 3.03
C THR A 1075 -15.78 41.89 4.49
N CYS A 1076 -16.64 41.53 5.44
CA CYS A 1076 -16.26 41.34 6.84
C CYS A 1076 -15.20 40.25 7.01
N VAL A 1077 -15.42 39.08 6.41
CA VAL A 1077 -14.46 37.95 6.46
C VAL A 1077 -13.13 38.32 5.79
N MET A 1078 -13.16 39.05 4.66
CA MET A 1078 -11.96 39.55 3.99
C MET A 1078 -11.17 40.51 4.89
N ASN A 1079 -11.86 41.46 5.56
CA ASN A 1079 -11.24 42.44 6.44
C ASN A 1079 -10.62 41.82 7.69
N LEU A 1080 -11.15 40.69 8.18
CA LEU A 1080 -10.60 39.99 9.34
C LEU A 1080 -9.14 39.57 9.10
N TYR A 1081 -8.80 39.23 7.85
CA TYR A 1081 -7.60 38.49 7.48
C TYR A 1081 -6.68 39.18 6.48
N SER A 1082 -7.13 40.25 5.85
CA SER A 1082 -6.35 41.01 4.87
C SER A 1082 -5.02 41.53 5.39
N ASN A 1083 -4.94 41.80 6.70
CA ASN A 1083 -3.75 42.30 7.39
C ASN A 1083 -2.91 41.18 8.04
N LEU A 1084 -3.24 39.89 7.85
CA LEU A 1084 -2.46 38.77 8.41
C LEU A 1084 -1.33 38.28 7.51
N ILE A 1085 -1.38 38.60 6.22
CA ILE A 1085 -0.30 38.31 5.28
C ILE A 1085 0.43 39.62 4.97
N GLU A 1086 1.76 39.63 5.10
CA GLU A 1086 2.59 40.72 4.57
C GLU A 1086 2.55 40.67 3.04
N ARG A 1087 2.12 41.79 2.44
CA ARG A 1087 1.90 41.91 1.00
C ARG A 1087 3.12 42.46 0.28
#